data_AF-A0A6A0HIS5-F1
#
_entry.id   AF-A0A6A0HIS5-F1
#
_cell.length_a   1.000
_cell.length_b   1.000
_cell.length_c   1.000
_cell.angle_alpha   90.00
_cell.angle_beta   90.00
_cell.angle_gamma   90.00
#
_symmetry.space_group_name_H-M   'P 1'
#
loop_
_entity.id
_entity.type
_entity.pdbx_description
1 polymer ?
#
loop_
_entity_poly.entity_id
_entity_poly.type
_entity_poly.pdbx_seq_one_letter_code
_entity_poly.pdbx_strand_id
1 'polypeptide(L)'
;MFKSLRYILTIAAAERMMLYRTAKFWVLAGIGVLIILFFLVAMTIASIVDTGAPGEFLLTGTDAFLAIYFFSYVQAILIIFVAGDFHKAEEKSRLDQVMLSRPMTTANWVMGKYLGIVSGLFYLNLFLIALATIGRVFKVIFMGADFNILPFLKYVTIAALPAMLFMTSLVFFLVSLLRSQALAIILPLGYVAAILFYFHHQYLGLLDYGAFFAPLFHGDLIGFGDITRVLWQRFFFVLLAIALLCFSIILYPRLEQSLASRRLTQFSAAGLLLGAALVAYTMISQHQTQQATRKADYAYQQQWTSHALSQVKHYDFDVTFHRKPAVLDVNAKLVIANQNPAAMPQLLFALNGALRVSSVTWHDGAAIPFEQKHQLLQLELGERALKPGAVDTLQIAYAGKIDADGFMLDRLPESKGLIRKDNGPWIKGSISAWLGDDFAVLPVQCGWYPVPGAAAGYAYETPRPQNFATATMRVRAHKDLRVITQGELRDEQPEGENTRTTFEVPAPVPGFSLNLGAYQRLAHTFKQTEVELYFRDKHLRDYELFAEVADTCFEAIERMFEIFEEVAGVPYPFARLALVETPLQMQIYMTPHGVEDILQQPGIVMFDEVNILGQRFKKRIESRTSQARRRGRDDSPARIKRDVFVEAVLDFLLPDEYWRGDGSYQSPVRNYVHFQLGIADPVLSRALELQLYEECERRTHDAFYPDRWNAALSSFDRIRQMDGNWTLRRRYDVEVDSVFEKLEKTPLAMLRPQAKGNLYRACVDFKAPPVLQMLRERVGEKNYAAALRKRIAEHRYQLMTTEEFLETVQSVSDEELHDFYEQWFEQPTFPGYRISLAEAYKLDTGKMHMMHQVRVRVQNGEKGDGFVRVVCKTENDNIRRNLRLGSYEEKEIQFAVAELPKNVQIIPYFSRNRGEIMKSINLNNRVRRAAPRDTVFTTVSSRDSLVFVLDDQDEGFFTPVSQEAKYLRPPSKGLAWWENTNPLAYGKYYFGFRIKSGGSGDYPARWEANVPRSGDYDLSFHLPMSNNWWSRNMSRTFQLTVTSAEGKNRVNLQPQETADGWLSLGRYHFKKDSPAIIELSDAGNGFVIADAVRWELVE
;
A
#
# COMPACT_ATOMS: atom_id res chain seq x y z
N MET A 1 51.38 25.81 17.44
CA MET A 1 49.93 25.55 17.45
C MET A 1 49.09 26.83 17.50
N PHE A 2 49.17 27.66 18.55
CA PHE A 2 48.35 28.89 18.69
C PHE A 2 48.45 29.91 17.53
N LYS A 3 49.63 30.14 16.94
CA LYS A 3 49.78 31.05 15.78
C LYS A 3 49.06 30.52 14.52
N SER A 4 49.13 29.22 14.26
CA SER A 4 48.45 28.58 13.11
C SER A 4 46.93 28.60 13.28
N LEU A 5 46.43 28.35 14.50
CA LEU A 5 45.00 28.48 14.81
C LEU A 5 44.49 29.92 14.61
N ARG A 6 45.24 30.93 15.09
CA ARG A 6 44.91 32.35 14.83
C ARG A 6 44.84 32.66 13.34
N TYR A 7 45.78 32.15 12.55
CA TYR A 7 45.76 32.34 11.10
C TYR A 7 44.53 31.70 10.44
N ILE A 8 44.22 30.45 10.76
CA ILE A 8 43.05 29.74 10.24
C ILE A 8 41.76 30.50 10.56
N LEU A 9 41.57 30.93 11.82
CA LEU A 9 40.38 31.66 12.23
C LEU A 9 40.28 33.05 11.59
N THR A 10 41.40 33.74 11.41
CA THR A 10 41.43 35.04 10.74
C THR A 10 41.04 34.91 9.27
N ILE A 11 41.58 33.90 8.58
CA ILE A 11 41.23 33.60 7.18
C ILE A 11 39.76 33.19 7.09
N ALA A 12 39.27 32.34 7.99
CA ALA A 12 37.87 31.93 8.02
C ALA A 12 36.92 33.12 8.21
N ALA A 13 37.26 34.05 9.11
CA ALA A 13 36.47 35.27 9.31
C ALA A 13 36.46 36.16 8.06
N ALA A 14 37.62 36.33 7.40
CA ALA A 14 37.74 37.12 6.18
C ALA A 14 36.97 36.47 5.01
N GLU A 15 37.12 35.17 4.80
CA GLU A 15 36.43 34.43 3.75
C GLU A 15 34.92 34.45 3.95
N ARG A 16 34.45 34.28 5.19
CA ARG A 16 33.02 34.41 5.53
C ARG A 16 32.50 35.81 5.23
N MET A 17 33.26 36.86 5.55
CA MET A 17 32.88 38.23 5.18
C MET A 17 32.82 38.44 3.66
N MET A 18 33.76 37.88 2.90
CA MET A 18 33.74 37.94 1.43
C MET A 18 32.55 37.17 0.85
N LEU A 19 32.23 36.00 1.39
CA LEU A 19 31.07 35.21 1.02
C LEU A 19 29.78 36.04 1.14
N TYR A 20 29.59 36.69 2.29
CA TYR A 20 28.43 37.55 2.57
C TYR A 20 28.43 38.88 1.81
N ARG A 21 29.50 39.23 1.08
CA ARG A 21 29.49 40.37 0.16
C ARG A 21 29.14 39.99 -1.28
N THR A 22 29.05 38.69 -1.57
CA THR A 22 28.82 38.22 -2.94
C THR A 22 27.33 38.18 -3.25
N ALA A 23 26.89 38.89 -4.29
CA ALA A 23 25.48 38.90 -4.69
C ALA A 23 24.92 37.50 -4.99
N LYS A 24 25.73 36.62 -5.64
CA LYS A 24 25.34 35.23 -5.93
C LYS A 24 24.96 34.45 -4.67
N PHE A 25 25.70 34.64 -3.57
CA PHE A 25 25.40 33.97 -2.30
C PHE A 25 24.03 34.39 -1.78
N TRP A 26 23.73 35.70 -1.75
CA TRP A 26 22.43 36.20 -1.28
C TRP A 26 21.27 35.86 -2.21
N VAL A 27 21.48 35.79 -3.53
CA VAL A 27 20.43 35.34 -4.46
C VAL A 27 20.09 33.87 -4.20
N LEU A 28 21.09 32.98 -4.14
CA LEU A 28 20.86 31.55 -3.94
C LEU A 28 20.37 31.24 -2.51
N ALA A 29 20.97 31.86 -1.48
CA ALA A 29 20.52 31.73 -0.11
C ALA A 29 19.11 32.33 0.07
N GLY A 30 18.82 33.47 -0.56
CA GLY A 30 17.51 34.11 -0.57
C GLY A 30 16.44 33.23 -1.21
N ILE A 31 16.73 32.60 -2.35
CA ILE A 31 15.85 31.59 -2.98
C ILE A 31 15.60 30.43 -1.99
N GLY A 32 16.64 29.90 -1.35
CA GLY A 32 16.50 28.85 -0.34
C GLY A 32 15.61 29.25 0.83
N VAL A 33 15.83 30.45 1.38
CA VAL A 33 15.01 31.02 2.46
C VAL A 33 13.56 31.22 2.00
N LEU A 34 13.33 31.73 0.79
CA LEU A 34 11.98 31.93 0.23
C LEU A 34 11.25 30.61 0.03
N ILE A 35 11.92 29.57 -0.46
CA ILE A 35 11.35 28.23 -0.62
C ILE A 35 10.96 27.67 0.75
N ILE A 36 11.84 27.79 1.75
CA ILE A 36 11.56 27.31 3.11
C ILE A 36 10.42 28.10 3.75
N LEU A 37 10.43 29.43 3.61
CA LEU A 37 9.38 30.29 4.12
C LEU A 37 8.04 29.94 3.45
N PHE A 38 8.03 29.75 2.13
CA PHE A 38 6.87 29.29 1.39
C PHE A 38 6.36 27.97 1.95
N PHE A 39 7.20 26.96 2.16
CA PHE A 39 6.79 25.69 2.73
C PHE A 39 6.31 25.83 4.18
N LEU A 40 7.02 26.56 5.05
CA LEU A 40 6.60 26.79 6.43
C LEU A 40 5.25 27.50 6.51
N VAL A 41 5.07 28.56 5.71
CA VAL A 41 3.82 29.33 5.64
C VAL A 41 2.71 28.48 5.03
N ALA A 42 2.95 27.83 3.89
CA ALA A 42 1.96 26.96 3.25
C ALA A 42 1.54 25.81 4.17
N MET A 43 2.46 25.22 4.92
CA MET A 43 2.17 24.16 5.89
C MET A 43 1.41 24.68 7.11
N THR A 44 1.75 25.88 7.59
CA THR A 44 1.03 26.52 8.69
C THR A 44 -0.37 26.93 8.27
N ILE A 45 -0.54 27.47 7.06
CA ILE A 45 -1.85 27.75 6.47
C ILE A 45 -2.61 26.45 6.24
N ALA A 46 -1.98 25.41 5.68
CA ALA A 46 -2.62 24.12 5.44
C ALA A 46 -3.09 23.46 6.74
N SER A 47 -2.34 23.62 7.84
CA SER A 47 -2.73 23.15 9.16
C SER A 47 -3.82 24.02 9.79
N ILE A 48 -3.76 25.36 9.67
CA ILE A 48 -4.77 26.28 10.22
C ILE A 48 -6.11 26.19 9.47
N VAL A 49 -6.06 26.14 8.14
CA VAL A 49 -7.23 26.11 7.25
C VAL A 49 -7.69 24.67 7.00
N ASP A 50 -7.05 23.68 7.64
CA ASP A 50 -7.28 22.24 7.48
C ASP A 50 -7.32 21.78 5.99
N THR A 51 -6.66 22.49 5.07
CA THR A 51 -6.69 22.23 3.60
C THR A 51 -5.57 21.31 3.13
N GLY A 52 -5.93 20.22 2.45
CA GLY A 52 -5.14 19.57 1.38
C GLY A 52 -3.80 18.92 1.75
N ALA A 53 -3.23 19.21 2.92
CA ALA A 53 -2.01 18.58 3.42
C ALA A 53 -2.29 17.16 3.94
N PRO A 54 -1.48 16.14 3.61
CA PRO A 54 -1.50 14.81 4.26
C PRO A 54 -1.52 14.87 5.79
N GLY A 55 -2.14 13.89 6.46
CA GLY A 55 -2.21 13.84 7.94
C GLY A 55 -0.84 13.79 8.61
N GLU A 56 0.15 13.17 7.97
CA GLU A 56 1.56 13.07 8.41
C GLU A 56 2.21 14.42 8.71
N PHE A 57 1.71 15.48 8.07
CA PHE A 57 2.23 16.84 8.18
C PHE A 57 1.78 17.55 9.47
N LEU A 58 0.84 16.94 10.20
CA LEU A 58 0.37 17.41 11.49
C LEU A 58 1.22 16.84 12.65
N LEU A 59 2.01 15.79 12.40
CA LEU A 59 2.93 15.21 13.39
C LEU A 59 4.02 16.21 13.81
N THR A 60 4.55 16.00 15.01
CA THR A 60 5.58 16.86 15.60
C THR A 60 6.92 16.62 14.93
N GLY A 61 7.51 17.68 14.35
CA GLY A 61 8.81 17.62 13.69
C GLY A 61 8.77 17.39 12.18
N THR A 62 7.62 17.10 11.58
CA THR A 62 7.50 16.96 10.12
C THR A 62 7.76 18.27 9.38
N ASP A 63 7.37 19.41 9.96
CA ASP A 63 7.72 20.74 9.45
C ASP A 63 9.23 20.99 9.45
N ALA A 64 9.92 20.55 10.50
CA ALA A 64 11.39 20.56 10.57
C ALA A 64 12.03 19.72 9.48
N PHE A 65 11.53 18.50 9.33
CA PHE A 65 11.99 17.56 8.32
C PHE A 65 11.89 18.16 6.93
N LEU A 66 10.69 18.62 6.54
CA LEU A 66 10.45 19.16 5.21
C LEU A 66 11.29 20.41 4.93
N ALA A 67 11.39 21.33 5.89
CA ALA A 67 12.21 22.53 5.74
C ALA A 67 13.69 22.18 5.50
N ILE A 68 14.25 21.26 6.30
CA ILE A 68 15.64 20.85 6.17
C ILE A 68 15.85 20.04 4.89
N TYR A 69 14.92 19.15 4.56
CA TYR A 69 14.96 18.32 3.35
C TYR A 69 15.02 19.17 2.07
N PHE A 70 14.10 20.13 1.91
CA PHE A 70 14.12 21.03 0.76
C PHE A 70 15.33 21.96 0.76
N PHE A 71 15.72 22.44 1.94
CA PHE A 71 16.93 23.26 2.05
C PHE A 71 18.17 22.50 1.62
N SER A 72 18.27 21.21 1.92
CA SER A 72 19.42 20.37 1.60
C SER A 72 19.72 20.35 0.10
N TYR A 73 18.68 20.33 -0.74
CA TYR A 73 18.82 20.45 -2.21
C TYR A 73 19.38 21.80 -2.65
N VAL A 74 18.80 22.89 -2.15
CA VAL A 74 19.24 24.25 -2.50
C VAL A 74 20.64 24.51 -1.95
N GLN A 75 20.93 24.02 -0.75
CA GLN A 75 22.22 24.13 -0.09
C GLN A 75 23.30 23.38 -0.87
N ALA A 76 23.01 22.21 -1.41
CA ALA A 76 23.94 21.50 -2.29
C ALA A 76 24.33 22.35 -3.50
N ILE A 77 23.34 22.93 -4.19
CA ILE A 77 23.57 23.84 -5.32
C ILE A 77 24.40 25.06 -4.88
N LEU A 78 24.01 25.69 -3.77
CA LEU A 78 24.72 26.83 -3.19
C LEU A 78 26.19 26.50 -2.91
N ILE A 79 26.47 25.35 -2.28
CA ILE A 79 27.83 24.87 -1.99
C ILE A 79 28.62 24.71 -3.29
N ILE A 80 28.05 24.05 -4.30
CA ILE A 80 28.72 23.77 -5.57
C ILE A 80 29.15 25.07 -6.26
N PHE A 81 28.28 26.08 -6.31
CA PHE A 81 28.60 27.36 -6.94
C PHE A 81 29.56 28.22 -6.11
N VAL A 82 29.36 28.29 -4.79
CA VAL A 82 30.21 29.08 -3.88
C VAL A 82 31.61 28.51 -3.79
N ALA A 83 31.73 27.20 -3.54
CA ALA A 83 33.03 26.54 -3.43
C ALA A 83 33.68 26.35 -4.81
N GLY A 84 32.90 26.23 -5.89
CA GLY A 84 33.40 26.12 -7.26
C GLY A 84 34.02 27.42 -7.79
N ASP A 85 33.59 28.59 -7.29
CA ASP A 85 34.17 29.91 -7.66
C ASP A 85 35.57 30.16 -7.03
N PHE A 86 36.07 29.24 -6.19
CA PHE A 86 37.31 29.36 -5.40
C PHE A 86 38.56 29.76 -6.20
N HIS A 87 38.84 29.12 -7.35
CA HIS A 87 40.08 29.37 -8.10
C HIS A 87 40.01 30.61 -9.00
N LYS A 88 38.85 30.84 -9.63
CA LYS A 88 38.67 31.96 -10.57
C LYS A 88 38.56 33.33 -9.88
N ALA A 89 38.07 33.35 -8.63
CA ALA A 89 38.08 34.57 -7.82
C ALA A 89 39.50 35.01 -7.47
N GLU A 90 40.42 34.07 -7.24
CA GLU A 90 41.85 34.35 -6.98
C GLU A 90 42.58 34.80 -8.25
N GLU A 91 42.38 34.08 -9.36
CA GLU A 91 43.02 34.38 -10.65
C GLU A 91 42.60 35.76 -11.21
N LYS A 92 41.32 36.15 -11.04
CA LYS A 92 40.83 37.47 -11.49
C LYS A 92 41.31 38.66 -10.65
N SER A 93 41.70 38.44 -9.39
CA SER A 93 41.97 39.52 -8.43
C SER A 93 43.46 39.75 -8.16
N ARG A 94 44.37 38.94 -8.74
CA ARG A 94 45.82 38.95 -8.46
C ARG A 94 46.16 38.86 -6.96
N LEU A 95 45.24 38.31 -6.16
CA LEU A 95 45.37 38.11 -4.72
C LEU A 95 46.42 37.05 -4.37
N ASP A 96 46.68 36.13 -5.30
CA ASP A 96 47.75 35.15 -5.29
C ASP A 96 49.13 35.81 -5.08
N GLN A 97 49.43 36.88 -5.83
CA GLN A 97 50.74 37.57 -5.79
C GLN A 97 51.00 38.27 -4.45
N VAL A 98 49.97 38.86 -3.83
CA VAL A 98 50.08 39.54 -2.52
C VAL A 98 50.13 38.52 -1.38
N MET A 99 49.36 37.43 -1.47
CA MET A 99 49.29 36.42 -0.40
C MET A 99 50.46 35.43 -0.41
N LEU A 100 51.18 35.27 -1.52
CA LEU A 100 52.44 34.51 -1.58
C LEU A 100 53.55 35.13 -0.72
N SER A 101 53.47 36.43 -0.41
CA SER A 101 54.44 37.14 0.45
C SER A 101 54.26 36.89 1.96
N ARG A 102 53.16 36.25 2.40
CA ARG A 102 52.86 36.02 3.83
C ARG A 102 53.30 34.63 4.30
N PRO A 103 53.86 34.50 5.53
CA PRO A 103 54.41 33.25 6.06
C PRO A 103 53.32 32.28 6.58
N MET A 104 52.35 31.94 5.75
CA MET A 104 51.24 31.02 6.07
C MET A 104 51.37 29.73 5.25
N THR A 105 51.20 28.57 5.89
CA THR A 105 51.23 27.28 5.19
C THR A 105 49.96 27.06 4.35
N THR A 106 50.08 26.23 3.31
CA THR A 106 48.95 25.81 2.46
C THR A 106 47.82 25.17 3.28
N ALA A 107 48.14 24.39 4.30
CA ALA A 107 47.15 23.82 5.23
C ALA A 107 46.36 24.91 5.96
N ASN A 108 47.02 25.94 6.51
CA ASN A 108 46.32 27.03 7.20
C ASN A 108 45.38 27.80 6.26
N TRP A 109 45.78 27.95 4.99
CA TRP A 109 45.00 28.65 3.97
C TRP A 109 43.73 27.89 3.58
N VAL A 110 43.89 26.65 3.10
CA VAL A 110 42.77 25.85 2.62
C VAL A 110 41.81 25.55 3.78
N MET A 111 42.33 25.22 4.97
CA MET A 111 41.51 25.02 6.17
C MET A 111 40.77 26.29 6.58
N GLY A 112 41.44 27.45 6.56
CA GLY A 112 40.80 28.73 6.86
C GLY A 112 39.65 29.05 5.91
N LYS A 113 39.85 28.86 4.60
CA LYS A 113 38.80 29.10 3.60
C LYS A 113 37.65 28.11 3.70
N TYR A 114 37.95 26.82 3.84
CA TYR A 114 36.96 25.78 4.08
C TYR A 114 36.09 26.10 5.30
N LEU A 115 36.72 26.40 6.44
CA LEU A 115 35.99 26.79 7.66
C LEU A 115 35.23 28.12 7.50
N GLY A 116 35.71 29.05 6.69
CA GLY A 116 34.98 30.27 6.34
C GLY A 116 33.66 29.98 5.63
N ILE A 117 33.68 29.14 4.59
CA ILE A 117 32.48 28.74 3.85
C ILE A 117 31.56 27.87 4.72
N VAL A 118 32.10 26.83 5.36
CA VAL A 118 31.32 25.94 6.24
C VAL A 118 30.67 26.71 7.39
N SER A 119 31.40 27.61 8.06
CA SER A 119 30.80 28.44 9.13
C SER A 119 29.76 29.42 8.58
N GLY A 120 30.00 29.99 7.39
CA GLY A 120 29.04 30.86 6.73
C GLY A 120 27.70 30.17 6.43
N LEU A 121 27.77 28.95 5.91
CA LEU A 121 26.63 28.08 5.64
C LEU A 121 26.00 27.52 6.92
N PHE A 122 26.79 27.24 7.95
CA PHE A 122 26.29 26.81 9.26
C PHE A 122 25.43 27.91 9.91
N TYR A 123 25.85 29.18 9.85
CA TYR A 123 25.02 30.28 10.32
C TYR A 123 23.74 30.46 9.49
N LEU A 124 23.80 30.19 8.18
CA LEU A 124 22.58 30.15 7.36
C LEU A 124 21.62 29.04 7.84
N ASN A 125 22.12 27.84 8.16
CA ASN A 125 21.32 26.78 8.79
C ASN A 125 20.74 27.23 10.13
N LEU A 126 21.52 27.89 10.99
CA LEU A 126 21.04 28.41 12.27
C LEU A 126 19.94 29.46 12.09
N PHE A 127 20.10 30.35 11.12
CA PHE A 127 19.07 31.33 10.75
C PHE A 127 17.78 30.64 10.29
N LEU A 128 17.88 29.57 9.52
CA LEU A 128 16.73 28.78 9.09
C LEU A 128 16.06 28.04 10.24
N ILE A 129 16.82 27.52 11.20
CA ILE A 129 16.26 26.97 12.45
C ILE A 129 15.50 28.05 13.20
N ALA A 130 16.04 29.27 13.31
CA ALA A 130 15.36 30.37 13.97
C ALA A 130 14.03 30.72 13.27
N LEU A 131 14.03 30.80 11.93
CA LEU A 131 12.82 31.04 11.14
C LEU A 131 11.78 29.93 11.31
N ALA A 132 12.22 28.68 11.30
CA ALA A 132 11.31 27.54 11.47
C ALA A 132 10.79 27.44 12.91
N THR A 133 11.60 27.85 13.90
CA THR A 133 11.18 27.99 15.30
C THR A 133 10.08 29.04 15.43
N ILE A 134 10.22 30.19 14.75
CA ILE A 134 9.16 31.22 14.69
C ILE A 134 7.88 30.64 14.07
N GLY A 135 7.99 29.91 12.95
CA GLY A 135 6.86 29.20 12.34
C GLY A 135 6.18 28.21 13.30
N ARG A 136 6.97 27.47 14.08
CA ARG A 136 6.47 26.56 15.11
C ARG A 136 5.77 27.31 16.24
N VAL A 137 6.31 28.44 16.70
CA VAL A 137 5.66 29.29 17.71
C VAL A 137 4.28 29.75 17.23
N PHE A 138 4.14 30.15 15.96
CA PHE A 138 2.82 30.47 15.40
C PHE A 138 1.86 29.28 15.47
N LYS A 139 2.30 28.07 15.12
CA LYS A 139 1.46 26.86 15.27
C LYS A 139 1.08 26.56 16.72
N VAL A 140 2.01 26.74 17.66
CA VAL A 140 1.74 26.58 19.10
C VAL A 140 0.63 27.55 19.54
N ILE A 141 0.73 28.83 19.14
CA ILE A 141 -0.24 29.88 19.50
C ILE A 141 -1.62 29.61 18.87
N PHE A 142 -1.69 29.26 17.59
CA PHE A 142 -2.96 29.12 16.87
C PHE A 142 -3.60 27.74 17.00
N MET A 143 -2.83 26.70 17.31
CA MET A 143 -3.31 25.30 17.25
C MET A 143 -3.08 24.51 18.55
N GLY A 144 -2.53 25.13 19.60
CA GLY A 144 -2.22 24.45 20.86
C GLY A 144 -1.18 23.31 20.72
N ALA A 145 -0.39 23.33 19.64
CA ALA A 145 0.65 22.32 19.41
C ALA A 145 1.81 22.45 20.42
N ASP A 146 2.54 21.36 20.70
CA ASP A 146 3.73 21.46 21.55
C ASP A 146 4.86 22.22 20.88
N PHE A 147 5.53 23.05 21.67
CA PHE A 147 6.83 23.58 21.28
C PHE A 147 7.90 22.52 21.52
N ASN A 148 8.35 21.85 20.46
CA ASN A 148 9.49 20.95 20.51
C ASN A 148 10.50 21.28 19.41
N ILE A 149 11.65 21.82 19.80
CA ILE A 149 12.75 22.16 18.88
C ILE A 149 13.70 20.98 18.62
N LEU A 150 13.58 19.91 19.42
CA LEU A 150 14.51 18.78 19.37
C LEU A 150 14.57 18.12 17.97
N PRO A 151 13.45 17.90 17.24
CA PRO A 151 13.52 17.37 15.88
C PRO A 151 14.37 18.25 14.95
N PHE A 152 14.25 19.59 15.02
CA PHE A 152 15.07 20.51 14.22
C PHE A 152 16.56 20.33 14.48
N LEU A 153 16.95 20.28 15.75
CA LEU A 153 18.36 20.09 16.13
C LEU A 153 18.87 18.73 15.64
N LYS A 154 18.07 17.67 15.82
CA LYS A 154 18.42 16.32 15.34
C LYS A 154 18.59 16.30 13.82
N TYR A 155 17.68 16.88 13.04
CA TYR A 155 17.80 16.93 11.59
C TYR A 155 19.02 17.71 11.10
N VAL A 156 19.36 18.85 11.72
CA VAL A 156 20.56 19.60 11.32
C VAL A 156 21.83 18.82 11.64
N THR A 157 21.90 18.18 12.81
CA THR A 157 23.08 17.39 13.20
C THR A 157 23.24 16.11 12.40
N ILE A 158 22.14 15.43 12.07
CA ILE A 158 22.16 14.12 11.41
C ILE A 158 22.17 14.26 9.88
N ALA A 159 21.39 15.16 9.29
CA ALA A 159 21.30 15.30 7.83
C ALA A 159 22.19 16.45 7.31
N ALA A 160 21.90 17.69 7.71
CA ALA A 160 22.47 18.87 7.07
C ALA A 160 23.99 19.04 7.30
N LEU A 161 24.46 18.82 8.53
CA LEU A 161 25.86 19.05 8.89
C LEU A 161 26.83 18.09 8.17
N PRO A 162 26.65 16.74 8.22
CA PRO A 162 27.49 15.81 7.47
C PRO A 162 27.47 16.09 5.96
N ALA A 163 26.30 16.39 5.40
CA ALA A 163 26.13 16.67 3.98
C ALA A 163 26.90 17.93 3.54
N MET A 164 26.81 19.00 4.32
CA MET A 164 27.52 20.26 4.07
C MET A 164 29.04 20.08 4.16
N LEU A 165 29.53 19.37 5.18
CA LEU A 165 30.96 19.10 5.35
C LEU A 165 31.51 18.33 4.15
N PHE A 166 30.81 17.26 3.76
CA PHE A 166 31.21 16.40 2.65
C PHE A 166 31.19 17.13 1.30
N MET A 167 30.06 17.77 0.94
CA MET A 167 29.95 18.43 -0.36
C MET A 167 30.94 19.58 -0.52
N THR A 168 31.17 20.35 0.55
CA THR A 168 32.16 21.44 0.50
C THR A 168 33.56 20.86 0.28
N SER A 169 33.92 19.79 0.99
CA SER A 169 35.23 19.13 0.81
C SER A 169 35.38 18.49 -0.57
N LEU A 170 34.31 17.89 -1.11
CA LEU A 170 34.29 17.29 -2.44
C LEU A 170 34.55 18.34 -3.53
N VAL A 171 33.87 19.48 -3.46
CA VAL A 171 34.09 20.58 -4.43
C VAL A 171 35.51 21.13 -4.30
N PHE A 172 36.01 21.36 -3.09
CA PHE A 172 37.40 21.79 -2.86
C PHE A 172 38.43 20.80 -3.40
N PHE A 173 38.17 19.50 -3.26
CA PHE A 173 39.02 18.47 -3.81
C PHE A 173 38.99 18.48 -5.35
N LEU A 174 37.80 18.56 -5.96
CA LEU A 174 37.66 18.57 -7.42
C LEU A 174 38.24 19.82 -8.07
N VAL A 175 38.09 20.99 -7.44
CA VAL A 175 38.74 22.22 -7.91
C VAL A 175 40.27 22.07 -7.89
N SER A 176 40.84 21.53 -6.82
CA SER A 176 42.28 21.28 -6.71
C SER A 176 42.79 20.20 -7.68
N LEU A 177 41.99 19.16 -7.93
CA LEU A 177 42.35 18.03 -8.79
C LEU A 177 42.24 18.36 -10.29
N LEU A 178 41.08 18.87 -10.71
CA LEU A 178 40.75 19.03 -12.13
C LEU A 178 41.25 20.34 -12.71
N ARG A 179 41.52 21.33 -11.85
CA ARG A 179 41.96 22.69 -12.23
C ARG A 179 41.04 23.35 -13.27
N SER A 180 39.79 22.89 -13.36
CA SER A 180 38.75 23.37 -14.26
C SER A 180 37.49 23.65 -13.45
N GLN A 181 37.08 24.91 -13.45
CA GLN A 181 35.87 25.33 -12.73
C GLN A 181 34.62 24.63 -13.28
N ALA A 182 34.49 24.53 -14.61
CA ALA A 182 33.31 23.94 -15.23
C ALA A 182 33.14 22.48 -14.79
N LEU A 183 34.23 21.70 -14.81
CA LEU A 183 34.19 20.29 -14.38
C LEU A 183 33.96 20.14 -12.87
N ALA A 184 34.56 21.02 -12.06
CA ALA A 184 34.36 21.02 -10.61
C ALA A 184 32.93 21.42 -10.18
N ILE A 185 32.14 22.02 -11.07
CA ILE A 185 30.71 22.31 -10.88
C ILE A 185 29.84 21.20 -11.47
N ILE A 186 30.11 20.76 -12.70
CA ILE A 186 29.28 19.78 -13.42
C ILE A 186 29.29 18.41 -12.74
N LEU A 187 30.44 17.94 -12.24
CA LEU A 187 30.55 16.61 -11.62
C LEU A 187 29.72 16.49 -10.31
N PRO A 188 29.82 17.42 -9.34
CA PRO A 188 28.94 17.41 -8.17
C PRO A 188 27.45 17.54 -8.52
N LEU A 189 27.10 18.34 -9.54
CA LEU A 189 25.72 18.44 -10.03
C LEU A 189 25.22 17.10 -10.60
N GLY A 190 26.05 16.44 -11.42
CA GLY A 190 25.77 15.11 -11.94
C GLY A 190 25.65 14.06 -10.83
N TYR A 191 26.47 14.15 -9.78
CA TYR A 191 26.38 13.27 -8.61
C TYR A 191 25.05 13.46 -7.85
N VAL A 192 24.61 14.70 -7.61
CA VAL A 192 23.30 14.99 -7.02
C VAL A 192 22.16 14.44 -7.89
N ALA A 193 22.22 14.65 -9.20
CA ALA A 193 21.23 14.12 -10.13
C ALA A 193 21.20 12.58 -10.15
N ALA A 194 22.36 11.92 -10.12
CA ALA A 194 22.45 10.46 -10.08
C ALA A 194 21.83 9.87 -8.81
N ILE A 195 21.99 10.53 -7.66
CA ILE A 195 21.32 10.11 -6.42
C ILE A 195 19.81 10.18 -6.57
N LEU A 196 19.30 11.32 -7.07
CA LEU A 196 17.88 11.61 -7.14
C LEU A 196 17.12 10.80 -8.19
N PHE A 197 17.75 10.48 -9.32
CA PHE A 197 17.08 9.82 -10.45
C PHE A 197 17.46 8.34 -10.62
N TYR A 198 18.58 7.88 -10.05
CA TYR A 198 19.09 6.52 -10.29
C TYR A 198 19.29 5.73 -9.00
N PHE A 199 20.19 6.16 -8.11
CA PHE A 199 20.60 5.33 -6.98
C PHE A 199 19.53 5.18 -5.89
N HIS A 200 18.76 6.23 -5.60
CA HIS A 200 17.74 6.20 -4.55
C HIS A 200 18.26 5.60 -3.22
N HIS A 201 17.79 4.41 -2.84
CA HIS A 201 18.14 3.68 -1.61
C HIS A 201 19.14 2.52 -1.83
N GLN A 202 19.72 2.39 -3.03
CA GLN A 202 20.68 1.32 -3.34
C GLN A 202 22.00 1.48 -2.56
N TYR A 203 22.78 0.40 -2.49
CA TYR A 203 24.10 0.37 -1.84
C TYR A 203 24.10 0.82 -0.37
N LEU A 204 23.05 0.48 0.39
CA LEU A 204 22.87 0.86 1.80
C LEU A 204 22.89 2.39 2.02
N GLY A 205 22.62 3.17 0.98
CA GLY A 205 22.72 4.63 1.03
C GLY A 205 24.15 5.17 1.05
N LEU A 206 25.20 4.38 0.80
CA LEU A 206 26.59 4.87 0.79
C LEU A 206 26.86 5.97 -0.26
N LEU A 207 25.95 6.13 -1.23
CA LEU A 207 25.98 7.23 -2.22
C LEU A 207 25.09 8.41 -1.84
N ASP A 208 24.21 8.29 -0.84
CA ASP A 208 23.28 9.33 -0.40
C ASP A 208 23.88 10.21 0.71
N TYR A 209 24.74 11.15 0.31
CA TYR A 209 25.38 12.09 1.25
C TYR A 209 24.37 12.99 1.98
N GLY A 210 23.24 13.31 1.34
CA GLY A 210 22.24 14.27 1.79
C GLY A 210 21.17 13.69 2.72
N ALA A 211 21.15 12.37 2.90
CA ALA A 211 20.07 11.68 3.62
C ALA A 211 18.71 11.80 2.92
N PHE A 212 18.70 11.99 1.60
CA PHE A 212 17.49 12.18 0.81
C PHE A 212 16.56 10.96 0.84
N PHE A 213 17.14 9.77 0.97
CA PHE A 213 16.43 8.49 1.03
C PHE A 213 16.69 7.75 2.35
N ALA A 214 17.12 8.45 3.40
CA ALA A 214 17.24 7.87 4.73
C ALA A 214 15.87 7.84 5.44
N PRO A 215 15.56 6.83 6.28
CA PRO A 215 14.31 6.72 7.02
C PRO A 215 14.28 7.69 8.22
N LEU A 216 14.27 8.99 7.93
CA LEU A 216 14.37 10.08 8.89
C LEU A 216 13.00 10.72 9.20
N PHE A 217 11.90 10.05 8.91
CA PHE A 217 10.58 10.57 9.28
C PHE A 217 10.36 10.40 10.80
N HIS A 218 10.04 11.50 11.50
CA HIS A 218 9.82 11.50 12.95
C HIS A 218 8.35 11.22 13.25
N GLY A 219 8.07 10.13 13.97
CA GLY A 219 6.75 9.83 14.53
C GLY A 219 6.59 10.46 15.91
N ASP A 220 5.36 10.71 16.34
CA ASP A 220 5.15 11.26 17.68
C ASP A 220 5.44 10.17 18.72
N LEU A 221 4.96 8.93 18.50
CA LEU A 221 5.08 7.84 19.48
C LEU A 221 6.52 7.40 19.78
N ILE A 222 7.33 7.12 18.75
CA ILE A 222 8.71 6.60 18.92
C ILE A 222 9.81 7.58 18.50
N GLY A 223 9.46 8.72 17.89
CA GLY A 223 10.43 9.63 17.30
C GLY A 223 11.05 9.05 16.02
N PHE A 224 12.37 8.88 16.02
CA PHE A 224 13.07 8.15 14.96
C PHE A 224 13.07 6.66 15.31
N GLY A 225 12.77 5.79 14.33
CA GLY A 225 12.95 4.34 14.48
C GLY A 225 14.44 3.95 14.58
N ASP A 226 14.86 2.88 13.91
CA ASP A 226 16.28 2.49 13.94
C ASP A 226 17.17 3.47 13.15
N ILE A 227 17.74 4.43 13.87
CA ILE A 227 18.64 5.46 13.33
C ILE A 227 20.10 5.02 13.28
N THR A 228 20.45 3.87 13.86
CA THR A 228 21.84 3.42 14.05
C THR A 228 22.58 3.33 12.72
N ARG A 229 21.93 2.73 11.71
CA ARG A 229 22.48 2.61 10.36
C ARG A 229 22.71 3.97 9.71
N VAL A 230 21.79 4.91 9.93
CA VAL A 230 21.92 6.28 9.42
C VAL A 230 23.10 6.97 10.09
N LEU A 231 23.29 6.83 11.40
CA LEU A 231 24.43 7.42 12.11
C LEU A 231 25.78 6.91 11.58
N TRP A 232 25.91 5.61 11.30
CA TRP A 232 27.12 5.06 10.67
C TRP A 232 27.36 5.61 9.27
N GLN A 233 26.31 5.75 8.46
CA GLN A 233 26.37 6.38 7.14
C GLN A 233 26.84 7.84 7.25
N ARG A 234 26.37 8.60 8.25
CA ARG A 234 26.80 9.99 8.46
C ARG A 234 28.25 10.07 8.94
N PHE A 235 28.65 9.17 9.81
CA PHE A 235 30.03 9.07 10.25
C PHE A 235 30.99 8.76 9.09
N PHE A 236 30.59 7.86 8.18
CA PHE A 236 31.30 7.59 6.93
C PHE A 236 31.54 8.87 6.11
N PHE A 237 30.50 9.66 5.86
CA PHE A 237 30.62 10.90 5.08
C PHE A 237 31.48 11.97 5.78
N VAL A 238 31.45 12.05 7.11
CA VAL A 238 32.32 12.96 7.87
C VAL A 238 33.79 12.57 7.73
N LEU A 239 34.13 11.27 7.86
CA LEU A 239 35.51 10.81 7.64
C LEU A 239 35.98 11.09 6.21
N LEU A 240 35.12 10.81 5.23
CA LEU A 240 35.40 11.06 3.82
C LEU A 240 35.56 12.56 3.53
N ALA A 241 34.76 13.42 4.16
CA ALA A 241 34.87 14.87 4.06
C ALA A 241 36.24 15.38 4.54
N ILE A 242 36.73 14.88 5.67
CA ILE A 242 38.02 15.30 6.23
C ILE A 242 39.17 14.73 5.36
N ALA A 243 39.04 13.50 4.85
CA ALA A 243 40.02 12.92 3.93
C ALA A 243 40.15 13.75 2.63
N LEU A 244 39.02 14.09 2.00
CA LEU A 244 38.98 14.91 0.78
C LEU A 244 39.54 16.32 1.02
N LEU A 245 39.30 16.91 2.19
CA LEU A 245 39.91 18.18 2.56
C LEU A 245 41.44 18.09 2.67
N CYS A 246 41.96 17.03 3.29
CA CYS A 246 43.40 16.77 3.34
C CYS A 246 44.01 16.56 1.94
N PHE A 247 43.31 15.85 1.04
CA PHE A 247 43.75 15.73 -0.35
C PHE A 247 43.73 17.07 -1.09
N SER A 248 42.72 17.90 -0.85
CA SER A 248 42.68 19.26 -1.40
C SER A 248 43.90 20.08 -0.94
N ILE A 249 44.29 19.98 0.34
CA ILE A 249 45.50 20.62 0.88
C ILE A 249 46.78 20.15 0.17
N ILE A 250 46.88 18.86 -0.17
CA ILE A 250 48.06 18.26 -0.82
C ILE A 250 48.16 18.68 -2.30
N LEU A 251 47.02 18.71 -2.99
CA LEU A 251 46.96 18.99 -4.44
C LEU A 251 46.97 20.49 -4.75
N TYR A 252 46.70 21.35 -3.76
CA TYR A 252 46.58 22.78 -3.97
C TYR A 252 47.93 23.40 -4.39
N PRO A 253 48.00 24.08 -5.55
CA PRO A 253 49.24 24.61 -6.10
C PRO A 253 49.67 25.89 -5.36
N ARG A 254 50.33 25.74 -4.20
CA ARG A 254 50.92 26.84 -3.40
C ARG A 254 52.22 26.38 -2.73
N LEU A 255 52.93 27.32 -2.07
CA LEU A 255 54.14 27.13 -1.24
C LEU A 255 54.22 25.74 -0.57
N GLU A 256 55.37 25.08 -0.72
CA GLU A 256 55.58 23.76 -0.15
C GLU A 256 55.48 23.79 1.38
N GLN A 257 54.73 22.83 1.93
CA GLN A 257 54.69 22.63 3.37
C GLN A 257 56.04 22.13 3.87
N SER A 258 56.32 22.31 5.17
CA SER A 258 57.44 21.59 5.80
C SER A 258 57.26 20.08 5.60
N LEU A 259 58.36 19.35 5.42
CA LEU A 259 58.34 17.89 5.19
C LEU A 259 57.51 17.14 6.25
N ALA A 260 57.60 17.56 7.52
CA ALA A 260 56.82 16.99 8.61
C ALA A 260 55.30 17.26 8.46
N SER A 261 54.90 18.49 8.11
CA SER A 261 53.49 18.85 7.88
C SER A 261 52.91 18.14 6.66
N ARG A 262 53.70 18.01 5.58
CA ARG A 262 53.28 17.31 4.37
C ARG A 262 53.02 15.83 4.64
N ARG A 263 53.98 15.16 5.31
CA ARG A 263 53.83 13.76 5.72
C ARG A 263 52.64 13.57 6.65
N LEU A 264 52.47 14.44 7.65
CA LEU A 264 51.33 14.40 8.56
C LEU A 264 49.99 14.51 7.81
N THR A 265 49.88 15.43 6.85
CA THR A 265 48.67 15.61 6.04
C THR A 265 48.41 14.39 5.15
N GLN A 266 49.45 13.81 4.55
CA GLN A 266 49.36 12.59 3.73
C GLN A 266 48.93 11.37 4.56
N PHE A 267 49.55 11.15 5.73
CA PHE A 267 49.17 10.08 6.64
C PHE A 267 47.75 10.28 7.19
N SER A 268 47.35 11.53 7.48
CA SER A 268 45.98 11.83 7.91
C SER A 268 44.97 11.57 6.79
N ALA A 269 45.27 11.97 5.55
CA ALA A 269 44.41 11.71 4.39
C ALA A 269 44.23 10.21 4.16
N ALA A 270 45.34 9.45 4.14
CA ALA A 270 45.32 8.01 3.97
C ALA A 270 44.61 7.30 5.14
N GLY A 271 44.91 7.67 6.38
CA GLY A 271 44.30 7.09 7.57
C GLY A 271 42.79 7.33 7.66
N LEU A 272 42.32 8.54 7.33
CA LEU A 272 40.88 8.86 7.30
C LEU A 272 40.16 8.19 6.14
N LEU A 273 40.79 8.09 4.97
CA LEU A 273 40.23 7.35 3.84
C LEU A 273 40.11 5.86 4.16
N LEU A 274 41.13 5.27 4.79
CA LEU A 274 41.10 3.90 5.31
C LEU A 274 40.02 3.75 6.38
N GLY A 275 39.86 4.72 7.28
CA GLY A 275 38.78 4.75 8.27
C GLY A 275 37.39 4.76 7.62
N ALA A 276 37.18 5.60 6.60
CA ALA A 276 35.93 5.62 5.84
C ALA A 276 35.69 4.28 5.12
N ALA A 277 36.71 3.70 4.49
CA ALA A 277 36.62 2.39 3.87
C ALA A 277 36.30 1.28 4.88
N LEU A 278 36.88 1.35 6.09
CA LEU A 278 36.58 0.43 7.19
C LEU A 278 35.13 0.59 7.65
N VAL A 279 34.62 1.82 7.82
CA VAL A 279 33.21 2.04 8.17
C VAL A 279 32.28 1.48 7.09
N ALA A 280 32.54 1.77 5.81
CA ALA A 280 31.76 1.21 4.70
C ALA A 280 31.81 -0.33 4.69
N TYR A 281 33.00 -0.92 4.90
CA TYR A 281 33.17 -2.37 5.04
C TYR A 281 32.38 -2.91 6.23
N THR A 282 32.41 -2.25 7.39
CA THR A 282 31.63 -2.68 8.57
C THR A 282 30.12 -2.59 8.34
N MET A 283 29.63 -1.58 7.62
CA MET A 283 28.22 -1.49 7.28
C MET A 283 27.80 -2.61 6.32
N ILE A 284 28.61 -2.88 5.29
CA ILE A 284 28.35 -3.95 4.33
C ILE A 284 28.43 -5.31 5.03
N SER A 285 29.46 -5.55 5.84
CA SER A 285 29.65 -6.81 6.56
C SER A 285 28.54 -7.02 7.60
N GLN A 286 28.16 -6.02 8.38
CA GLN A 286 27.02 -6.12 9.30
C GLN A 286 25.73 -6.45 8.55
N HIS A 287 25.47 -5.82 7.40
CA HIS A 287 24.29 -6.12 6.61
C HIS A 287 24.31 -7.56 6.07
N GLN A 288 25.44 -8.00 5.52
CA GLN A 288 25.62 -9.36 5.01
C GLN A 288 25.53 -10.39 6.15
N THR A 289 26.14 -10.13 7.30
CA THR A 289 26.05 -10.97 8.49
C THR A 289 24.61 -11.06 8.97
N GLN A 290 23.87 -9.95 9.07
CA GLN A 290 22.47 -9.98 9.47
C GLN A 290 21.59 -10.82 8.52
N GLN A 291 21.82 -10.69 7.20
CA GLN A 291 21.14 -11.53 6.21
C GLN A 291 21.53 -13.02 6.32
N ALA A 292 22.83 -13.29 6.51
CA ALA A 292 23.34 -14.65 6.66
C ALA A 292 22.84 -15.31 7.96
N THR A 293 22.84 -14.59 9.08
CA THR A 293 22.29 -15.04 10.36
C THR A 293 20.81 -15.35 10.22
N ARG A 294 19.99 -14.44 9.68
CA ARG A 294 18.57 -14.71 9.44
C ARG A 294 18.34 -15.98 8.61
N LYS A 295 19.13 -16.16 7.54
CA LYS A 295 19.05 -17.36 6.69
C LYS A 295 19.47 -18.63 7.44
N ALA A 296 20.50 -18.55 8.26
CA ALA A 296 20.96 -19.66 9.10
C ALA A 296 19.93 -20.00 10.19
N ASP A 297 19.32 -19.00 10.82
CA ASP A 297 18.27 -19.12 11.83
C ASP A 297 17.04 -19.80 11.23
N TYR A 298 16.60 -19.36 10.04
CA TYR A 298 15.54 -20.02 9.28
C TYR A 298 15.87 -21.49 8.99
N ALA A 299 17.07 -21.77 8.48
CA ALA A 299 17.48 -23.14 8.16
C ALA A 299 17.62 -24.03 9.41
N TYR A 300 17.96 -23.45 10.56
CA TYR A 300 17.99 -24.15 11.83
C TYR A 300 16.57 -24.47 12.32
N GLN A 301 15.66 -23.50 12.31
CA GLN A 301 14.24 -23.69 12.67
C GLN A 301 13.58 -24.77 11.80
N GLN A 302 13.87 -24.78 10.50
CA GLN A 302 13.33 -25.75 9.55
C GLN A 302 13.63 -27.22 9.94
N GLN A 303 14.74 -27.49 10.63
CA GLN A 303 15.11 -28.86 11.07
C GLN A 303 14.17 -29.40 12.16
N TRP A 304 13.45 -28.52 12.86
CA TRP A 304 12.62 -28.85 14.01
C TRP A 304 11.11 -28.87 13.70
N THR A 305 10.72 -28.55 12.46
CA THR A 305 9.29 -28.41 12.08
C THR A 305 8.53 -29.73 12.07
N SER A 306 9.22 -30.87 11.92
CA SER A 306 8.64 -32.23 11.94
C SER A 306 8.46 -32.80 13.35
N HIS A 307 8.96 -32.13 14.39
CA HIS A 307 8.83 -32.60 15.77
C HIS A 307 7.39 -32.42 16.27
N ALA A 308 6.93 -33.37 17.09
CA ALA A 308 5.62 -33.29 17.72
C ALA A 308 5.51 -32.02 18.58
N LEU A 309 4.38 -31.30 18.46
CA LEU A 309 4.15 -30.05 19.17
C LEU A 309 3.32 -30.31 20.42
N SER A 310 3.72 -29.69 21.53
CA SER A 310 2.85 -29.60 22.71
C SER A 310 1.83 -28.48 22.53
N GLN A 311 0.70 -28.58 23.21
CA GLN A 311 -0.28 -27.51 23.26
C GLN A 311 -0.19 -26.79 24.60
N VAL A 312 -0.17 -25.46 24.59
CA VAL A 312 -0.29 -24.67 25.81
C VAL A 312 -1.74 -24.21 25.95
N LYS A 313 -2.39 -24.64 27.03
CA LYS A 313 -3.81 -24.34 27.31
C LYS A 313 -4.02 -23.01 28.03
N HIS A 314 -3.08 -22.65 28.89
CA HIS A 314 -3.12 -21.42 29.69
C HIS A 314 -1.72 -20.85 29.90
N TYR A 315 -1.60 -19.53 29.80
CA TYR A 315 -0.41 -18.79 30.20
C TYR A 315 -0.72 -17.90 31.41
N ASP A 316 0.05 -18.02 32.49
CA ASP A 316 0.05 -17.05 33.56
C ASP A 316 1.36 -16.24 33.48
N PHE A 317 1.24 -15.00 33.03
CA PHE A 317 2.35 -14.08 32.81
C PHE A 317 2.49 -13.10 33.99
N ASP A 318 3.69 -13.06 34.57
CA ASP A 318 4.14 -11.95 35.41
C ASP A 318 5.23 -11.17 34.67
N VAL A 319 4.89 -9.99 34.16
CA VAL A 319 5.71 -9.15 33.29
C VAL A 319 6.11 -7.89 34.04
N THR A 320 7.40 -7.57 34.05
CA THR A 320 7.93 -6.30 34.55
C THR A 320 8.62 -5.55 33.42
N PHE A 321 8.17 -4.32 33.17
CA PHE A 321 8.75 -3.44 32.16
C PHE A 321 9.68 -2.42 32.81
N HIS A 322 10.96 -2.48 32.47
CA HIS A 322 11.98 -1.55 32.95
C HIS A 322 12.20 -0.44 31.92
N ARG A 323 12.11 0.84 32.32
CA ARG A 323 12.29 2.00 31.40
C ARG A 323 13.76 2.26 31.03
N LYS A 324 14.70 2.02 31.96
CA LYS A 324 16.12 2.43 31.81
C LYS A 324 17.08 1.39 32.41
N PRO A 325 17.70 0.52 31.59
CA PRO A 325 17.46 0.36 30.15
C PRO A 325 16.08 -0.25 29.85
N ALA A 326 15.51 0.06 28.68
CA ALA A 326 14.30 -0.58 28.15
C ALA A 326 14.49 -2.10 28.02
N VAL A 327 13.94 -2.87 28.96
CA VAL A 327 14.08 -4.33 29.07
C VAL A 327 12.75 -4.92 29.55
N LEU A 328 12.40 -6.07 28.98
CA LEU A 328 11.28 -6.89 29.42
C LEU A 328 11.81 -7.99 30.34
N ASP A 329 11.26 -8.12 31.53
CA ASP A 329 11.49 -9.24 32.46
C ASP A 329 10.18 -10.01 32.61
N VAL A 330 10.19 -11.30 32.32
CA VAL A 330 8.98 -12.11 32.30
C VAL A 330 9.19 -13.44 33.02
N ASN A 331 8.23 -13.74 33.88
CA ASN A 331 8.05 -15.05 34.46
C ASN A 331 6.72 -15.64 33.97
N ALA A 332 6.81 -16.64 33.09
CA ALA A 332 5.66 -17.24 32.45
C ALA A 332 5.43 -18.66 32.98
N LYS A 333 4.25 -18.93 33.54
CA LYS A 333 3.80 -20.29 33.85
C LYS A 333 2.90 -20.80 32.72
N LEU A 334 3.24 -21.96 32.19
CA LEU A 334 2.58 -22.56 31.04
C LEU A 334 1.92 -23.86 31.47
N VAL A 335 0.60 -23.96 31.26
CA VAL A 335 -0.13 -25.22 31.38
C VAL A 335 -0.04 -25.96 30.06
N ILE A 336 0.79 -26.99 30.01
CA ILE A 336 1.10 -27.74 28.80
C ILE A 336 0.31 -29.04 28.74
N ALA A 337 -0.08 -29.45 27.53
CA ALA A 337 -0.80 -30.68 27.25
C ALA A 337 -0.18 -31.41 26.07
N ASN A 338 -0.07 -32.73 26.16
CA ASN A 338 0.33 -33.58 25.04
C ASN A 338 -0.91 -34.16 24.36
N GLN A 339 -1.25 -33.66 23.16
CA GLN A 339 -2.34 -34.21 22.34
C GLN A 339 -1.86 -35.26 21.32
N ASN A 340 -0.56 -35.54 21.27
CA ASN A 340 0.01 -36.53 20.37
C ASN A 340 -0.18 -37.94 20.92
N PRO A 341 -0.23 -38.97 20.04
CA PRO A 341 -0.39 -40.36 20.46
C PRO A 341 0.86 -40.94 21.16
N ALA A 342 2.01 -40.29 21.05
CA ALA A 342 3.27 -40.71 21.65
C ALA A 342 3.67 -39.81 22.82
N ALA A 343 4.39 -40.37 23.80
CA ALA A 343 4.98 -39.58 24.89
C ALA A 343 6.05 -38.62 24.35
N MET A 344 6.10 -37.41 24.91
CA MET A 344 7.05 -36.38 24.49
C MET A 344 8.21 -36.29 25.49
N PRO A 345 9.40 -36.82 25.16
CA PRO A 345 10.59 -36.69 26.02
C PRO A 345 11.26 -35.31 25.90
N GLN A 346 10.89 -34.52 24.88
CA GLN A 346 11.43 -33.19 24.62
C GLN A 346 10.29 -32.22 24.29
N LEU A 347 10.38 -30.98 24.77
CA LEU A 347 9.48 -29.89 24.39
C LEU A 347 10.27 -28.81 23.65
N LEU A 348 9.61 -28.19 22.67
CA LEU A 348 10.19 -27.14 21.84
C LEU A 348 9.33 -25.89 21.97
N PHE A 349 9.98 -24.76 22.24
CA PHE A 349 9.34 -23.45 22.24
C PHE A 349 10.17 -22.47 21.42
N ALA A 350 9.51 -21.68 20.57
CA ALA A 350 10.10 -20.52 19.96
C ALA A 350 10.03 -19.34 20.95
N LEU A 351 11.14 -18.64 21.17
CA LEU A 351 11.22 -17.40 21.96
C LEU A 351 12.19 -16.42 21.29
N ASN A 352 11.92 -15.12 21.33
CA ASN A 352 12.79 -14.11 20.71
C ASN A 352 14.24 -14.28 21.18
N GLY A 353 15.19 -14.37 20.25
CA GLY A 353 16.59 -14.65 20.57
C GLY A 353 17.31 -13.55 21.38
N ALA A 354 16.72 -12.35 21.46
CA ALA A 354 17.17 -11.25 22.31
C ALA A 354 16.69 -11.37 23.78
N LEU A 355 15.74 -12.27 24.06
CA LEU A 355 15.30 -12.65 25.40
C LEU A 355 16.09 -13.88 25.86
N ARG A 356 16.76 -13.78 27.02
CA ARG A 356 17.58 -14.87 27.56
C ARG A 356 16.85 -15.60 28.67
N VAL A 357 16.73 -16.91 28.53
CA VAL A 357 16.11 -17.78 29.53
C VAL A 357 17.10 -17.98 30.68
N SER A 358 16.65 -17.69 31.89
CA SER A 358 17.43 -17.80 33.13
C SER A 358 17.19 -19.13 33.83
N SER A 359 15.94 -19.61 33.85
CA SER A 359 15.57 -20.87 34.48
C SER A 359 14.28 -21.44 33.89
N VAL A 360 14.16 -22.76 33.96
CA VAL A 360 12.96 -23.52 33.61
C VAL A 360 12.70 -24.53 34.72
N THR A 361 11.51 -24.53 35.29
CA THR A 361 11.15 -25.37 36.44
C THR A 361 9.75 -25.96 36.29
N TRP A 362 9.52 -27.13 36.88
CA TRP A 362 8.19 -27.69 37.08
C TRP A 362 7.45 -26.96 38.21
N HIS A 363 6.13 -27.18 38.31
CA HIS A 363 5.30 -26.61 39.38
C HIS A 363 5.74 -26.99 40.81
N ASP A 364 6.42 -28.13 40.96
CA ASP A 364 6.99 -28.63 42.22
C ASP A 364 8.38 -28.03 42.54
N GLY A 365 8.89 -27.16 41.65
CA GLY A 365 10.19 -26.50 41.78
C GLY A 365 11.36 -27.30 41.20
N ALA A 366 11.14 -28.50 40.66
CA ALA A 366 12.22 -29.28 40.03
C ALA A 366 12.71 -28.61 38.74
N ALA A 367 14.03 -28.46 38.58
CA ALA A 367 14.63 -27.83 37.40
C ALA A 367 14.53 -28.74 36.17
N ILE A 368 14.26 -28.14 35.01
CA ILE A 368 14.24 -28.81 33.71
C ILE A 368 15.50 -28.41 32.93
N PRO A 369 16.34 -29.36 32.49
CA PRO A 369 17.45 -29.06 31.60
C PRO A 369 16.96 -28.42 30.30
N PHE A 370 17.60 -27.33 29.88
CA PHE A 370 17.23 -26.63 28.67
C PHE A 370 18.44 -26.15 27.88
N GLU A 371 18.28 -26.07 26.56
CA GLU A 371 19.21 -25.41 25.66
C GLU A 371 18.45 -24.32 24.89
N GLN A 372 18.93 -23.08 24.98
CA GLN A 372 18.44 -22.00 24.14
C GLN A 372 19.45 -21.73 23.02
N LYS A 373 19.06 -22.06 21.79
CA LYS A 373 19.87 -21.80 20.59
C LYS A 373 19.07 -20.95 19.61
N HIS A 374 19.60 -19.77 19.31
CA HIS A 374 18.96 -18.77 18.45
C HIS A 374 17.58 -18.40 19.02
N GLN A 375 16.49 -18.58 18.26
CA GLN A 375 15.11 -18.34 18.70
C GLN A 375 14.38 -19.61 19.15
N LEU A 376 15.09 -20.72 19.40
CA LEU A 376 14.51 -22.00 19.82
C LEU A 376 15.00 -22.36 21.23
N LEU A 377 14.05 -22.69 22.10
CA LEU A 377 14.25 -23.24 23.45
C LEU A 377 13.85 -24.72 23.44
N GLN A 378 14.82 -25.57 23.71
CA GLN A 378 14.66 -27.01 23.80
C GLN A 378 14.67 -27.42 25.27
N LEU A 379 13.64 -28.13 25.71
CA LEU A 379 13.54 -28.66 27.07
C LEU A 379 13.66 -30.18 27.04
N GLU A 380 14.61 -30.73 27.78
CA GLU A 380 14.79 -32.18 27.89
C GLU A 380 14.07 -32.69 29.15
N LEU A 381 12.98 -33.44 28.96
CA LEU A 381 12.18 -33.96 30.08
C LEU A 381 12.74 -35.27 30.64
N GLY A 382 13.56 -35.98 29.86
CA GLY A 382 14.19 -37.24 30.25
C GLY A 382 13.15 -38.28 30.70
N GLU A 383 13.29 -38.76 31.94
CA GLU A 383 12.39 -39.77 32.53
C GLU A 383 10.98 -39.25 32.83
N ARG A 384 10.78 -37.92 32.91
CA ARG A 384 9.46 -37.28 33.09
C ARG A 384 8.84 -36.87 31.75
N ALA A 385 8.93 -37.73 30.75
CA ALA A 385 8.31 -37.50 29.45
C ALA A 385 6.79 -37.25 29.58
N LEU A 386 6.28 -36.24 28.87
CA LEU A 386 4.87 -35.88 28.93
C LEU A 386 4.05 -36.93 28.18
N LYS A 387 3.32 -37.77 28.93
CA LYS A 387 2.54 -38.89 28.38
C LYS A 387 1.38 -38.41 27.49
N PRO A 388 0.90 -39.22 26.54
CA PRO A 388 -0.28 -38.89 25.74
C PRO A 388 -1.47 -38.51 26.63
N GLY A 389 -2.13 -37.39 26.32
CA GLY A 389 -3.26 -36.85 27.08
C GLY A 389 -2.91 -36.22 28.44
N ALA A 390 -1.65 -36.26 28.88
CA ALA A 390 -1.25 -35.67 30.16
C ALA A 390 -1.19 -34.15 30.07
N VAL A 391 -1.54 -33.51 31.19
CA VAL A 391 -1.44 -32.06 31.41
C VAL A 391 -0.50 -31.84 32.60
N ASP A 392 0.48 -30.95 32.45
CA ASP A 392 1.39 -30.54 33.53
C ASP A 392 1.66 -29.02 33.41
N THR A 393 2.33 -28.44 34.40
CA THR A 393 2.64 -27.01 34.45
C THR A 393 4.13 -26.78 34.65
N LEU A 394 4.70 -25.94 33.80
CA LEU A 394 6.08 -25.49 33.91
C LEU A 394 6.17 -23.96 34.01
N GLN A 395 7.29 -23.46 34.48
CA GLN A 395 7.57 -22.04 34.64
C GLN A 395 8.89 -21.70 33.95
N ILE A 396 8.88 -20.66 33.12
CA ILE A 396 10.03 -20.16 32.35
C ILE A 396 10.27 -18.71 32.76
N ALA A 397 11.46 -18.41 33.28
CA ALA A 397 11.88 -17.04 33.59
C ALA A 397 12.90 -16.54 32.57
N TYR A 398 12.64 -15.39 31.95
CA TYR A 398 13.48 -14.84 30.90
C TYR A 398 13.44 -13.30 30.87
N ALA A 399 14.53 -12.68 30.44
CA ALA A 399 14.61 -11.22 30.33
C ALA A 399 15.48 -10.77 29.16
N GLY A 400 15.23 -9.56 28.65
CA GLY A 400 16.06 -8.97 27.61
C GLY A 400 15.39 -7.86 26.80
N LYS A 401 16.01 -7.54 25.67
CA LYS A 401 15.44 -6.63 24.66
C LYS A 401 14.60 -7.42 23.66
N ILE A 402 13.95 -6.72 22.74
CA ILE A 402 13.23 -7.33 21.61
C ILE A 402 14.00 -7.07 20.32
N ASP A 403 14.31 -8.14 19.59
CA ASP A 403 14.67 -8.06 18.18
C ASP A 403 13.37 -8.05 17.35
N ALA A 404 13.03 -6.90 16.77
CA ALA A 404 11.78 -6.73 16.03
C ALA A 404 11.64 -7.70 14.84
N ASP A 405 12.75 -8.04 14.19
CA ASP A 405 12.77 -8.95 13.03
C ASP A 405 13.03 -10.41 13.45
N GLY A 406 13.24 -10.68 14.74
CA GLY A 406 13.73 -11.98 15.23
C GLY A 406 12.80 -13.16 14.97
N PHE A 407 11.49 -12.90 14.81
CA PHE A 407 10.47 -13.92 14.50
C PHE A 407 9.95 -13.85 13.06
N MET A 408 10.33 -12.81 12.32
CA MET A 408 9.94 -12.64 10.92
C MET A 408 10.82 -13.49 9.99
N LEU A 409 11.31 -14.65 10.42
CA LEU A 409 12.28 -15.45 9.66
C LEU A 409 11.72 -15.89 8.31
N ASP A 410 10.40 -16.11 8.24
CA ASP A 410 9.65 -16.51 7.03
C ASP A 410 9.33 -15.36 6.08
N ARG A 411 9.78 -14.13 6.34
CA ARG A 411 9.61 -13.01 5.39
C ARG A 411 10.26 -13.34 4.05
N LEU A 412 9.51 -13.15 2.96
CA LEU A 412 10.04 -13.31 1.61
C LEU A 412 11.20 -12.33 1.35
N PRO A 413 12.30 -12.79 0.70
CA PRO A 413 13.57 -12.08 0.66
C PRO A 413 13.51 -10.71 -0.03
N GLU A 414 12.61 -10.53 -1.00
CA GLU A 414 12.43 -9.27 -1.75
C GLU A 414 11.13 -8.52 -1.37
N SER A 415 10.43 -8.93 -0.30
CA SER A 415 9.21 -8.25 0.11
C SER A 415 9.51 -6.82 0.59
N LYS A 416 8.98 -5.82 -0.13
CA LYS A 416 9.10 -4.37 0.19
C LYS A 416 8.20 -3.93 1.37
N GLY A 417 7.36 -4.82 1.90
CA GLY A 417 6.30 -4.52 2.87
C GLY A 417 4.97 -4.17 2.19
N LEU A 418 3.86 -4.47 2.85
CA LEU A 418 2.51 -4.38 2.28
C LEU A 418 1.80 -3.06 2.59
N ILE A 419 2.09 -2.44 3.73
CA ILE A 419 1.57 -1.11 4.06
C ILE A 419 2.34 -0.11 3.22
N ARG A 420 1.59 0.59 2.39
CA ARG A 420 2.14 1.58 1.51
C ARG A 420 2.46 2.86 2.28
N LYS A 421 3.72 3.29 2.20
CA LYS A 421 4.24 4.42 2.96
C LYS A 421 4.69 5.59 2.09
N ASP A 422 4.76 5.40 0.78
CA ASP A 422 5.19 6.36 -0.22
C ASP A 422 4.00 7.17 -0.78
N ASN A 423 3.82 8.38 -0.25
CA ASN A 423 2.99 9.43 -0.86
C ASN A 423 3.84 10.63 -1.36
N GLY A 424 5.17 10.46 -1.37
CA GLY A 424 6.15 11.49 -1.74
C GLY A 424 7.58 10.94 -1.68
N PRO A 425 8.61 11.74 -1.96
CA PRO A 425 10.02 11.30 -1.99
C PRO A 425 10.62 10.92 -0.62
N TRP A 426 9.83 10.93 0.48
CA TRP A 426 10.31 10.68 1.84
C TRP A 426 10.05 9.24 2.32
N ILE A 427 11.04 8.66 3.01
CA ILE A 427 10.98 7.30 3.53
C ILE A 427 10.63 7.33 5.02
N LYS A 428 9.52 6.66 5.39
CA LYS A 428 9.00 6.65 6.76
C LYS A 428 9.63 5.59 7.67
N GLY A 429 10.42 4.68 7.13
CA GLY A 429 10.98 3.55 7.87
C GLY A 429 9.98 2.40 8.03
N SER A 430 10.49 1.23 8.43
CA SER A 430 9.70 0.02 8.63
C SER A 430 10.17 -0.72 9.88
N ILE A 431 9.24 -1.01 10.78
CA ILE A 431 9.43 -1.84 11.97
C ILE A 431 8.22 -2.79 12.10
N SER A 432 8.41 -3.92 12.75
CA SER A 432 7.37 -4.91 13.07
C SER A 432 6.99 -4.91 14.56
N ALA A 433 7.90 -4.45 15.42
CA ALA A 433 7.72 -4.31 16.86
C ALA A 433 8.68 -3.25 17.41
N TRP A 434 8.41 -2.75 18.62
CA TRP A 434 9.28 -1.79 19.29
C TRP A 434 9.26 -1.97 20.80
N LEU A 435 10.44 -1.86 21.42
CA LEU A 435 10.62 -1.76 22.87
C LEU A 435 11.54 -0.58 23.16
N GLY A 436 10.96 0.54 23.60
CA GLY A 436 11.70 1.75 23.99
C GLY A 436 11.39 2.14 25.44
N ASP A 437 11.99 3.24 25.91
CA ASP A 437 11.90 3.65 27.32
C ASP A 437 10.46 3.95 27.78
N ASP A 438 9.63 4.54 26.91
CA ASP A 438 8.30 5.07 27.25
C ASP A 438 7.18 4.52 26.35
N PHE A 439 7.51 3.55 25.50
CA PHE A 439 6.57 3.00 24.53
C PHE A 439 6.98 1.58 24.14
N ALA A 440 6.00 0.68 24.06
CA ALA A 440 6.20 -0.67 23.53
C ALA A 440 5.00 -1.08 22.66
N VAL A 441 5.28 -1.72 21.54
CA VAL A 441 4.30 -2.39 20.69
C VAL A 441 4.87 -3.76 20.34
N LEU A 442 4.34 -4.79 20.97
CA LEU A 442 4.83 -6.17 20.88
C LEU A 442 3.71 -7.08 20.35
N PRO A 443 3.52 -7.16 19.02
CA PRO A 443 2.64 -8.15 18.40
C PRO A 443 3.13 -9.58 18.66
N VAL A 444 2.25 -10.57 18.46
CA VAL A 444 2.61 -12.00 18.61
C VAL A 444 3.82 -12.37 17.75
N GLN A 445 3.89 -11.79 16.55
CA GLN A 445 4.93 -12.05 15.55
C GLN A 445 6.32 -11.53 15.93
N CYS A 446 6.50 -10.87 17.08
CA CYS A 446 7.84 -10.56 17.59
C CYS A 446 8.36 -11.63 18.57
N GLY A 447 7.54 -12.61 18.96
CA GLY A 447 7.96 -13.72 19.82
C GLY A 447 8.34 -13.31 21.24
N TRP A 448 7.65 -12.31 21.80
CA TRP A 448 7.96 -11.80 23.14
C TRP A 448 7.67 -12.81 24.27
N TYR A 449 6.93 -13.89 23.97
CA TYR A 449 6.66 -15.01 24.87
C TYR A 449 6.93 -16.36 24.20
N PRO A 450 7.13 -17.45 24.97
CA PRO A 450 7.39 -18.78 24.42
C PRO A 450 6.15 -19.33 23.71
N VAL A 451 6.29 -19.67 22.42
CA VAL A 451 5.22 -20.30 21.63
C VAL A 451 5.63 -21.72 21.25
N PRO A 452 4.78 -22.74 21.38
CA PRO A 452 5.15 -24.12 21.04
C PRO A 452 5.66 -24.27 19.60
N GLY A 453 6.70 -25.10 19.45
CA GLY A 453 7.30 -25.46 18.17
C GLY A 453 8.31 -24.45 17.63
N ALA A 454 8.67 -24.64 16.36
CA ALA A 454 9.52 -23.72 15.63
C ALA A 454 8.77 -22.42 15.30
N ALA A 455 9.49 -21.30 15.18
CA ALA A 455 8.90 -20.03 14.77
C ALA A 455 8.56 -20.00 13.28
N ALA A 456 9.31 -20.77 12.48
CA ALA A 456 9.48 -20.56 11.05
C ALA A 456 9.94 -21.83 10.32
N GLY A 457 9.86 -21.84 8.99
CA GLY A 457 10.40 -22.90 8.13
C GLY A 457 9.45 -24.06 7.83
N TYR A 458 8.16 -23.94 8.18
CA TYR A 458 7.13 -24.93 7.85
C TYR A 458 6.90 -25.00 6.34
N ALA A 459 6.54 -26.19 5.82
CA ALA A 459 6.18 -26.33 4.42
C ALA A 459 4.82 -25.65 4.14
N TYR A 460 4.55 -25.31 2.88
CA TYR A 460 3.29 -24.66 2.50
C TYR A 460 2.09 -25.58 2.80
N GLU A 461 2.25 -26.87 2.53
CA GLU A 461 1.24 -27.91 2.68
C GLU A 461 0.95 -28.25 4.15
N THR A 462 1.90 -27.96 5.04
CA THR A 462 1.80 -28.24 6.47
C THR A 462 2.16 -26.97 7.26
N PRO A 463 1.28 -25.95 7.21
CA PRO A 463 1.49 -24.70 7.94
C PRO A 463 1.61 -24.97 9.43
N ARG A 464 2.25 -24.02 10.14
CA ARG A 464 2.35 -24.08 11.60
C ARG A 464 0.95 -24.17 12.24
N PRO A 465 0.67 -25.18 13.06
CA PRO A 465 -0.57 -25.22 13.84
C PRO A 465 -0.67 -24.02 14.78
N GLN A 466 -1.82 -23.36 14.80
CA GLN A 466 -2.07 -22.28 15.77
C GLN A 466 -2.26 -22.85 17.18
N ASN A 467 -1.66 -22.20 18.18
CA ASN A 467 -1.84 -22.58 19.58
C ASN A 467 -2.86 -21.65 20.25
N PHE A 468 -4.11 -22.10 20.37
CA PHE A 468 -5.14 -21.38 21.10
C PHE A 468 -4.99 -21.57 22.61
N ALA A 469 -4.84 -20.47 23.34
CA ALA A 469 -4.65 -20.49 24.79
C ALA A 469 -5.43 -19.37 25.49
N THR A 470 -5.79 -19.61 26.75
CA THR A 470 -6.25 -18.57 27.68
C THR A 470 -5.04 -17.93 28.38
N ALA A 471 -5.22 -16.78 29.01
CA ALA A 471 -4.13 -16.14 29.74
C ALA A 471 -4.58 -15.31 30.95
N THR A 472 -3.70 -15.23 31.94
CA THR A 472 -3.72 -14.22 33.00
C THR A 472 -2.48 -13.36 32.85
N MET A 473 -2.63 -12.05 32.66
CA MET A 473 -1.50 -11.15 32.39
C MET A 473 -1.38 -10.12 33.51
N ARG A 474 -0.32 -10.21 34.29
CA ARG A 474 0.05 -9.23 35.32
C ARG A 474 1.23 -8.45 34.81
N VAL A 475 1.03 -7.16 34.55
CA VAL A 475 2.05 -6.30 33.97
C VAL A 475 2.36 -5.16 34.94
N ARG A 476 3.62 -5.05 35.36
CA ARG A 476 4.14 -3.92 36.13
C ARG A 476 4.82 -2.94 35.19
N ALA A 477 4.29 -1.74 35.11
CA ALA A 477 4.84 -0.64 34.31
C ALA A 477 4.80 0.66 35.11
N HIS A 478 5.55 1.68 34.68
CA HIS A 478 5.49 3.00 35.31
C HIS A 478 4.09 3.60 35.24
N LYS A 479 3.64 4.33 36.27
CA LYS A 479 2.27 4.86 36.39
C LYS A 479 1.76 5.73 35.24
N ASP A 480 2.68 6.31 34.47
CA ASP A 480 2.36 7.17 33.31
C ASP A 480 2.06 6.35 32.03
N LEU A 481 2.29 5.03 32.06
CA LEU A 481 2.11 4.13 30.93
C LEU A 481 0.89 3.26 31.15
N ARG A 482 -0.03 3.26 30.18
CA ARG A 482 -1.16 2.33 30.17
C ARG A 482 -0.75 1.05 29.45
N VAL A 483 -1.12 -0.08 30.04
CA VAL A 483 -0.93 -1.42 29.47
C VAL A 483 -2.19 -1.81 28.71
N ILE A 484 -2.03 -2.31 27.49
CA ILE A 484 -3.13 -2.79 26.64
C ILE A 484 -2.74 -4.17 26.09
N THR A 485 -3.61 -5.15 26.33
CA THR A 485 -3.44 -6.54 25.88
C THR A 485 -4.81 -7.21 25.70
N GLN A 486 -4.86 -8.49 25.36
CA GLN A 486 -6.08 -9.27 25.16
C GLN A 486 -6.91 -9.37 26.45
N GLY A 487 -8.20 -9.70 26.31
CA GLY A 487 -9.07 -10.00 27.45
C GLY A 487 -9.63 -8.77 28.16
N GLU A 488 -10.11 -8.96 29.39
CA GLU A 488 -10.77 -7.95 30.23
C GLU A 488 -9.82 -7.43 31.30
N LEU A 489 -9.88 -6.12 31.59
CA LEU A 489 -9.18 -5.54 32.73
C LEU A 489 -9.86 -5.98 34.03
N ARG A 490 -9.12 -6.67 34.90
CA ARG A 490 -9.63 -7.14 36.21
C ARG A 490 -9.27 -6.22 37.34
N ASP A 491 -8.03 -5.75 37.37
CA ASP A 491 -7.50 -4.98 38.48
C ASP A 491 -6.35 -4.07 38.03
N GLU A 492 -6.22 -2.94 38.70
CA GLU A 492 -5.15 -1.98 38.48
C GLU A 492 -4.73 -1.40 39.83
N GLN A 493 -3.59 -1.89 40.36
CA GLN A 493 -3.11 -1.53 41.68
C GLN A 493 -1.86 -0.64 41.58
N PRO A 494 -1.83 0.52 42.25
CA PRO A 494 -0.62 1.32 42.33
C PRO A 494 0.43 0.67 43.24
N GLU A 495 1.65 0.50 42.73
CA GLU A 495 2.83 -0.04 43.41
C GLU A 495 3.97 1.02 43.39
N GLY A 496 3.83 2.09 44.16
CA GLY A 496 4.81 3.18 44.24
C GLY A 496 4.86 4.04 42.97
N GLU A 497 5.98 4.01 42.25
CA GLU A 497 6.12 4.67 40.93
C GLU A 497 5.58 3.83 39.77
N ASN A 498 5.24 2.56 40.05
CA ASN A 498 4.68 1.63 39.09
C ASN A 498 3.20 1.40 39.36
N THR A 499 2.52 0.87 38.36
CA THR A 499 1.17 0.35 38.43
C THR A 499 1.21 -1.11 37.97
N ARG A 500 0.57 -1.99 38.73
CA ARG A 500 0.37 -3.38 38.38
C ARG A 500 -1.03 -3.55 37.80
N THR A 501 -1.09 -3.80 36.50
CA THR A 501 -2.34 -4.00 35.77
C THR A 501 -2.54 -5.49 35.49
N THR A 502 -3.72 -6.02 35.82
CA THR A 502 -4.06 -7.44 35.64
C THR A 502 -5.18 -7.60 34.62
N PHE A 503 -4.91 -8.34 33.55
CA PHE A 503 -5.88 -8.74 32.53
C PHE A 503 -6.17 -10.23 32.61
N GLU A 504 -7.42 -10.60 32.30
CA GLU A 504 -7.83 -11.99 32.16
C GLU A 504 -8.38 -12.23 30.75
N VAL A 505 -7.87 -13.26 30.08
CA VAL A 505 -8.32 -13.70 28.76
C VAL A 505 -9.10 -15.01 28.94
N PRO A 506 -10.44 -14.94 29.12
CA PRO A 506 -11.25 -16.11 29.48
C PRO A 506 -11.48 -17.08 28.31
N ALA A 507 -11.44 -16.59 27.07
CA ALA A 507 -11.62 -17.39 25.87
C ALA A 507 -10.25 -17.70 25.22
N PRO A 508 -10.00 -18.93 24.74
CA PRO A 508 -8.78 -19.25 24.00
C PRO A 508 -8.58 -18.37 22.77
N VAL A 509 -7.39 -17.80 22.61
CA VAL A 509 -6.99 -16.96 21.48
C VAL A 509 -5.68 -17.46 20.87
N PRO A 510 -5.44 -17.25 19.55
CA PRO A 510 -4.25 -17.76 18.87
C PRO A 510 -2.95 -17.05 19.24
N GLY A 511 -3.01 -15.92 19.95
CA GLY A 511 -1.84 -15.28 20.52
C GLY A 511 -2.13 -14.00 21.30
N PHE A 512 -1.09 -13.50 21.96
CA PHE A 512 -1.13 -12.32 22.83
C PHE A 512 -0.17 -11.23 22.37
N SER A 513 -0.67 -10.00 22.28
CA SER A 513 0.12 -8.79 22.04
C SER A 513 0.21 -7.95 23.31
N LEU A 514 1.32 -7.25 23.48
CA LEU A 514 1.53 -6.35 24.61
C LEU A 514 1.86 -4.94 24.11
N ASN A 515 0.98 -3.99 24.38
CA ASN A 515 1.16 -2.58 24.03
C ASN A 515 1.26 -1.73 25.30
N LEU A 516 2.22 -0.81 25.33
CA LEU A 516 2.42 0.14 26.43
C LEU A 516 2.66 1.53 25.86
N GLY A 517 2.00 2.54 26.44
CA GLY A 517 2.21 3.92 26.05
C GLY A 517 1.41 4.90 26.90
N ALA A 518 1.72 6.19 26.74
CA ALA A 518 0.98 7.29 27.37
C ALA A 518 -0.33 7.56 26.59
N TYR A 519 -1.30 6.65 26.76
CA TYR A 519 -2.59 6.68 26.06
C TYR A 519 -3.69 7.33 26.90
N GLN A 520 -4.58 8.04 26.23
CA GLN A 520 -5.94 8.30 26.67
C GLN A 520 -6.85 7.15 26.26
N ARG A 521 -7.95 6.96 27.00
CA ARG A 521 -8.95 5.92 26.75
C ARG A 521 -10.32 6.57 26.62
N LEU A 522 -11.02 6.26 25.53
CA LEU A 522 -12.47 6.42 25.39
C LEU A 522 -13.10 5.04 25.27
N ALA A 523 -14.23 4.80 25.93
CA ALA A 523 -14.89 3.50 25.90
C ALA A 523 -16.41 3.65 25.78
N HIS A 524 -17.03 2.73 25.05
CA HIS A 524 -18.48 2.61 24.96
C HIS A 524 -18.87 1.14 24.77
N THR A 525 -19.96 0.71 25.38
CA THR A 525 -20.41 -0.69 25.32
C THR A 525 -21.53 -0.82 24.28
N PHE A 526 -21.31 -1.66 23.27
CA PHE A 526 -22.32 -2.04 22.28
C PHE A 526 -22.77 -3.47 22.58
N LYS A 527 -24.05 -3.66 22.92
CA LYS A 527 -24.61 -4.94 23.40
C LYS A 527 -23.79 -5.49 24.59
N GLN A 528 -22.91 -6.46 24.34
CA GLN A 528 -22.07 -7.15 25.34
C GLN A 528 -20.57 -6.88 25.16
N THR A 529 -20.20 -6.05 24.19
CA THR A 529 -18.81 -5.78 23.81
C THR A 529 -18.43 -4.35 24.18
N GLU A 530 -17.41 -4.17 25.02
CA GLU A 530 -16.81 -2.87 25.27
C GLU A 530 -15.83 -2.50 24.13
N VAL A 531 -16.11 -1.43 23.41
CA VAL A 531 -15.21 -0.89 22.39
C VAL A 531 -14.40 0.24 23.02
N GLU A 532 -13.08 0.09 23.03
CA GLU A 532 -12.15 1.04 23.63
C GLU A 532 -11.25 1.66 22.56
N LEU A 533 -11.15 2.99 22.52
CA LEU A 533 -10.22 3.73 21.67
C LEU A 533 -9.06 4.25 22.52
N TYR A 534 -7.86 3.78 22.20
CA TYR A 534 -6.60 4.22 22.79
C TYR A 534 -5.82 5.08 21.80
N PHE A 535 -5.61 6.33 22.18
CA PHE A 535 -4.93 7.33 21.36
C PHE A 535 -4.06 8.21 22.24
N ARG A 536 -3.08 8.86 21.63
CA ARG A 536 -2.27 9.86 22.31
C ARG A 536 -3.10 11.12 22.49
N ASP A 537 -3.05 11.69 23.68
CA ASP A 537 -3.81 12.87 24.13
C ASP A 537 -3.96 14.00 23.09
N LYS A 538 -2.94 14.21 22.25
CA LYS A 538 -2.86 15.32 21.29
C LYS A 538 -3.41 15.02 19.90
N HIS A 539 -3.74 13.76 19.62
CA HIS A 539 -4.11 13.30 18.28
C HIS A 539 -5.62 13.39 18.03
N LEU A 540 -6.46 13.11 19.03
CA LEU A 540 -7.91 13.26 18.91
C LEU A 540 -8.34 14.70 19.21
N ARG A 541 -8.70 15.46 18.18
CA ARG A 541 -9.14 16.86 18.29
C ARG A 541 -10.61 17.00 17.93
N ASP A 542 -11.27 17.97 18.56
CA ASP A 542 -12.63 18.41 18.22
C ASP A 542 -13.71 17.29 18.27
N TYR A 543 -13.48 16.20 19.02
CA TYR A 543 -14.47 15.12 19.13
C TYR A 543 -15.74 15.57 19.87
N GLU A 544 -15.62 16.58 20.74
CA GLU A 544 -16.74 17.23 21.43
C GLU A 544 -17.77 17.85 20.45
N LEU A 545 -17.39 18.11 19.19
CA LEU A 545 -18.32 18.58 18.15
C LEU A 545 -19.49 17.62 17.91
N PHE A 546 -19.31 16.34 18.23
CA PHE A 546 -20.30 15.28 18.08
C PHE A 546 -21.12 15.01 19.34
N ALA A 547 -20.88 15.71 20.46
CA ALA A 547 -21.57 15.44 21.72
C ALA A 547 -23.10 15.55 21.58
N GLU A 548 -23.60 16.48 20.77
CA GLU A 548 -25.04 16.65 20.50
C GLU A 548 -25.67 15.54 19.62
N VAL A 549 -24.86 14.77 18.89
CA VAL A 549 -25.31 13.70 17.98
C VAL A 549 -24.77 12.33 18.40
N ALA A 550 -24.20 12.22 19.61
CA ALA A 550 -23.50 11.04 20.09
C ALA A 550 -24.37 9.78 20.00
N ASP A 551 -25.63 9.85 20.45
CA ASP A 551 -26.55 8.71 20.42
C ASP A 551 -26.77 8.20 18.98
N THR A 552 -27.06 9.10 18.03
CA THR A 552 -27.23 8.72 16.61
C THR A 552 -25.94 8.20 15.96
N CYS A 553 -24.78 8.60 16.48
CA CYS A 553 -23.49 8.10 16.04
C CYS A 553 -23.22 6.69 16.58
N PHE A 554 -23.59 6.43 17.83
CA PHE A 554 -23.49 5.11 18.44
C PHE A 554 -24.49 4.12 17.83
N GLU A 555 -25.72 4.53 17.52
CA GLU A 555 -26.69 3.72 16.75
C GLU A 555 -26.12 3.31 15.38
N ALA A 556 -25.39 4.21 14.71
CA ALA A 556 -24.74 3.88 13.45
C ALA A 556 -23.61 2.87 13.62
N ILE A 557 -22.81 2.96 14.68
CA ILE A 557 -21.79 1.96 15.01
C ILE A 557 -22.43 0.61 15.34
N GLU A 558 -23.51 0.61 16.13
CA GLU A 558 -24.25 -0.62 16.45
C GLU A 558 -24.78 -1.29 15.18
N ARG A 559 -25.34 -0.51 14.24
CA ARG A 559 -25.77 -1.04 12.95
C ARG A 559 -24.61 -1.60 12.11
N MET A 560 -23.41 -1.05 12.21
CA MET A 560 -22.21 -1.64 11.56
C MET A 560 -21.86 -3.00 12.16
N PHE A 561 -21.86 -3.12 13.49
CA PHE A 561 -21.63 -4.40 14.17
C PHE A 561 -22.70 -5.43 13.78
N GLU A 562 -23.97 -5.04 13.73
CA GLU A 562 -25.04 -5.92 13.24
C GLU A 562 -24.79 -6.43 11.82
N ILE A 563 -24.36 -5.55 10.91
CA ILE A 563 -24.01 -5.95 9.54
C ILE A 563 -22.86 -6.96 9.56
N PHE A 564 -21.84 -6.79 10.41
CA PHE A 564 -20.73 -7.74 10.51
C PHE A 564 -21.21 -9.10 11.04
N GLU A 565 -22.09 -9.10 12.04
CA GLU A 565 -22.70 -10.30 12.61
C GLU A 565 -23.60 -11.03 11.59
N GLU A 566 -24.39 -10.28 10.81
CA GLU A 566 -25.22 -10.80 9.72
C GLU A 566 -24.37 -11.47 8.63
N VAL A 567 -23.26 -10.83 8.24
CA VAL A 567 -22.37 -11.31 7.17
C VAL A 567 -21.53 -12.52 7.62
N ALA A 568 -20.94 -12.48 8.81
CA ALA A 568 -20.14 -13.58 9.35
C ALA A 568 -21.02 -14.74 9.85
N GLY A 569 -22.30 -14.49 10.12
CA GLY A 569 -23.24 -15.46 10.68
C GLY A 569 -23.03 -15.73 12.17
N VAL A 570 -22.09 -15.07 12.84
CA VAL A 570 -21.75 -15.25 14.25
C VAL A 570 -21.65 -13.91 14.97
N PRO A 571 -22.00 -13.84 16.27
CA PRO A 571 -21.82 -12.62 17.06
C PRO A 571 -20.32 -12.31 17.24
N TYR A 572 -20.01 -11.06 17.59
CA TYR A 572 -18.63 -10.72 17.94
C TYR A 572 -18.15 -11.57 19.15
N PRO A 573 -16.98 -12.23 19.06
CA PRO A 573 -16.65 -13.30 20.01
C PRO A 573 -15.92 -12.85 21.28
N PHE A 574 -15.48 -11.60 21.37
CA PHE A 574 -14.72 -11.09 22.51
C PHE A 574 -15.55 -10.08 23.30
N ALA A 575 -15.38 -10.05 24.63
CA ALA A 575 -16.04 -9.05 25.48
C ALA A 575 -15.51 -7.62 25.25
N ARG A 576 -14.35 -7.48 24.58
CA ARG A 576 -13.67 -6.21 24.39
C ARG A 576 -13.01 -6.13 23.01
N LEU A 577 -13.15 -4.97 22.36
CA LEU A 577 -12.43 -4.57 21.16
C LEU A 577 -11.61 -3.31 21.45
N ALA A 578 -10.28 -3.43 21.51
CA ALA A 578 -9.38 -2.31 21.69
C ALA A 578 -8.85 -1.79 20.35
N LEU A 579 -9.13 -0.54 20.02
CA LEU A 579 -8.56 0.19 18.89
C LEU A 579 -7.35 0.95 19.40
N VAL A 580 -6.14 0.57 18.98
CA VAL A 580 -4.88 1.08 19.56
C VAL A 580 -4.06 1.82 18.52
N GLU A 581 -3.72 3.07 18.84
CA GLU A 581 -2.81 3.87 18.03
C GLU A 581 -1.37 3.37 18.13
N THR A 582 -0.72 3.19 16.98
CA THR A 582 0.63 2.63 16.85
C THR A 582 1.50 3.48 15.93
N PRO A 583 2.84 3.32 15.99
CA PRO A 583 3.74 4.18 15.22
C PRO A 583 3.55 4.05 13.70
N LEU A 584 3.67 5.15 12.96
CA LEU A 584 3.67 5.21 11.48
C LEU A 584 4.67 4.21 10.84
N GLN A 585 5.70 3.82 11.58
CA GLN A 585 6.74 2.90 11.15
C GLN A 585 6.30 1.43 11.12
N MET A 586 5.13 1.05 11.66
CA MET A 586 4.64 -0.33 11.64
C MET A 586 4.46 -0.86 10.20
N GLN A 587 4.91 -2.09 9.91
CA GLN A 587 4.91 -2.66 8.57
C GLN A 587 4.56 -4.15 8.57
N ILE A 588 3.73 -4.56 7.61
CA ILE A 588 3.33 -5.95 7.36
C ILE A 588 4.18 -6.51 6.21
N TYR A 589 4.52 -7.80 6.27
CA TYR A 589 5.32 -8.48 5.24
C TYR A 589 4.62 -9.71 4.67
N MET A 590 5.06 -10.10 3.47
CA MET A 590 4.67 -11.37 2.87
C MET A 590 5.52 -12.53 3.38
N THR A 591 4.88 -13.69 3.53
CA THR A 591 5.48 -14.97 3.90
C THR A 591 5.13 -16.04 2.85
N PRO A 592 5.79 -17.22 2.87
CA PRO A 592 5.39 -18.39 2.11
C PRO A 592 3.93 -18.82 2.37
N HIS A 593 3.39 -18.54 3.55
CA HIS A 593 2.02 -18.89 3.95
C HIS A 593 1.03 -17.72 3.83
N GLY A 594 1.34 -16.73 2.98
CA GLY A 594 0.48 -15.57 2.74
C GLY A 594 0.87 -14.38 3.61
N VAL A 595 -0.13 -13.70 4.20
CA VAL A 595 0.07 -12.45 4.94
C VAL A 595 -0.04 -12.70 6.45
N GLU A 596 1.04 -12.39 7.18
CA GLU A 596 1.02 -12.32 8.63
C GLU A 596 0.71 -10.89 9.09
N ASP A 597 -0.54 -10.66 9.46
CA ASP A 597 -1.00 -9.35 9.88
C ASP A 597 -0.60 -9.05 11.35
N ILE A 598 0.31 -8.08 11.53
CA ILE A 598 0.72 -7.61 12.85
C ILE A 598 -0.22 -6.56 13.42
N LEU A 599 -1.02 -5.90 12.57
CA LEU A 599 -1.91 -4.82 12.98
C LEU A 599 -3.23 -5.34 13.56
N GLN A 600 -3.55 -6.62 13.33
CA GLN A 600 -4.71 -7.26 13.95
C GLN A 600 -4.27 -8.35 14.90
N GLN A 601 -4.77 -8.27 16.12
CA GLN A 601 -4.61 -9.28 17.15
C GLN A 601 -6.01 -9.61 17.70
N PRO A 602 -6.19 -10.75 18.38
CA PRO A 602 -7.49 -11.10 18.95
C PRO A 602 -8.00 -9.97 19.86
N GLY A 603 -9.17 -9.40 19.53
CA GLY A 603 -9.77 -8.29 20.29
C GLY A 603 -9.00 -6.96 20.22
N ILE A 604 -7.97 -6.82 19.37
CA ILE A 604 -7.18 -5.58 19.25
C ILE A 604 -6.91 -5.25 17.79
N VAL A 605 -7.26 -4.03 17.38
CA VAL A 605 -6.96 -3.48 16.05
C VAL A 605 -6.01 -2.30 16.21
N MET A 606 -4.84 -2.41 15.58
CA MET A 606 -3.80 -1.40 15.60
C MET A 606 -3.87 -0.55 14.33
N PHE A 607 -3.72 0.76 14.49
CA PHE A 607 -3.76 1.71 13.39
C PHE A 607 -2.67 2.77 13.54
N ASP A 608 -2.36 3.46 12.45
CA ASP A 608 -1.31 4.47 12.39
C ASP A 608 -1.68 5.74 13.16
N GLU A 609 -0.73 6.34 13.87
CA GLU A 609 -0.86 7.65 14.53
C GLU A 609 -1.36 8.79 13.63
N VAL A 610 -1.23 8.63 12.31
CA VAL A 610 -1.76 9.57 11.32
C VAL A 610 -3.26 9.41 11.07
N ASN A 611 -3.84 8.23 11.29
CA ASN A 611 -5.22 7.93 10.89
C ASN A 611 -6.24 8.80 11.64
N ILE A 612 -6.10 8.94 12.96
CA ILE A 612 -6.96 9.83 13.78
C ILE A 612 -6.65 11.30 13.47
N LEU A 613 -5.36 11.64 13.48
CA LEU A 613 -4.90 13.02 13.28
C LEU A 613 -5.35 13.60 11.92
N GLY A 614 -5.53 12.74 10.91
CA GLY A 614 -5.93 13.11 9.56
C GLY A 614 -7.43 13.43 9.35
N GLN A 615 -8.31 13.15 10.32
CA GLN A 615 -9.78 13.20 10.10
C GLN A 615 -10.39 14.62 9.99
N ARG A 616 -9.79 15.65 10.60
CA ARG A 616 -10.16 17.08 10.42
C ARG A 616 -11.67 17.36 10.46
N PHE A 617 -12.32 16.97 11.57
CA PHE A 617 -13.78 16.94 11.70
C PHE A 617 -14.47 18.27 11.40
N LYS A 618 -14.01 19.37 12.01
CA LYS A 618 -14.60 20.71 11.85
C LYS A 618 -14.74 21.09 10.37
N LYS A 619 -13.68 20.89 9.60
CA LYS A 619 -13.69 21.24 8.19
C LYS A 619 -14.53 20.32 7.33
N ARG A 620 -14.52 19.00 7.61
CA ARG A 620 -15.40 18.06 6.88
C ARG A 620 -16.85 18.51 7.02
N ILE A 621 -17.25 18.93 8.23
CA ILE A 621 -18.59 19.49 8.51
C ILE A 621 -18.83 20.79 7.71
N GLU A 622 -17.91 21.77 7.73
CA GLU A 622 -18.05 23.03 6.97
C GLU A 622 -18.15 22.80 5.46
N SER A 623 -17.32 21.90 4.92
CA SER A 623 -17.29 21.54 3.49
C SER A 623 -18.60 20.88 3.07
N ARG A 624 -19.08 19.89 3.84
CA ARG A 624 -20.37 19.21 3.59
C ARG A 624 -21.54 20.18 3.67
N THR A 625 -21.56 21.06 4.67
CA THR A 625 -22.58 22.12 4.81
C THR A 625 -22.61 23.04 3.59
N SER A 626 -21.44 23.46 3.12
CA SER A 626 -21.31 24.30 1.92
C SER A 626 -21.77 23.58 0.65
N GLN A 627 -21.47 22.28 0.52
CA GLN A 627 -21.90 21.45 -0.61
C GLN A 627 -23.41 21.19 -0.60
N ALA A 628 -24.02 20.96 0.56
CA ALA A 628 -25.47 20.79 0.70
C ALA A 628 -26.20 22.04 0.22
N ARG A 629 -25.78 23.23 0.70
CA ARG A 629 -26.30 24.53 0.26
C ARG A 629 -26.18 24.74 -1.25
N ARG A 630 -25.02 24.44 -1.85
CA ARG A 630 -24.81 24.55 -3.31
C ARG A 630 -25.70 23.63 -4.14
N ARG A 631 -26.12 22.48 -3.58
CA ARG A 631 -27.02 21.53 -4.23
C ARG A 631 -28.50 21.79 -3.92
N GLY A 632 -28.83 22.87 -3.21
CA GLY A 632 -30.20 23.18 -2.80
C GLY A 632 -30.79 22.16 -1.82
N ARG A 633 -29.95 21.38 -1.11
CA ARG A 633 -30.39 20.45 -0.07
C ARG A 633 -30.40 21.16 1.28
N ASP A 634 -31.52 21.07 2.00
CA ASP A 634 -31.68 21.60 3.36
C ASP A 634 -31.38 20.50 4.39
N ASP A 635 -30.13 20.04 4.42
CA ASP A 635 -29.68 19.03 5.38
C ASP A 635 -29.47 19.66 6.76
N SER A 636 -30.04 19.05 7.81
CA SER A 636 -29.86 19.54 9.19
C SER A 636 -28.38 19.45 9.63
N PRO A 637 -27.87 20.41 10.44
CA PRO A 637 -26.50 20.36 10.94
C PRO A 637 -26.17 19.05 11.68
N ALA A 638 -27.13 18.52 12.44
CA ALA A 638 -27.01 17.25 13.14
C ALA A 638 -26.79 16.07 12.19
N ARG A 639 -27.55 15.99 11.08
CA ARG A 639 -27.36 14.96 10.05
C ARG A 639 -25.96 15.02 9.44
N ILE A 640 -25.48 16.22 9.12
CA ILE A 640 -24.14 16.41 8.53
C ILE A 640 -23.06 15.95 9.52
N LYS A 641 -23.18 16.31 10.81
CA LYS A 641 -22.24 15.86 11.84
C LYS A 641 -22.25 14.34 11.97
N ARG A 642 -23.43 13.71 12.06
CA ARG A 642 -23.56 12.26 12.10
C ARG A 642 -22.89 11.61 10.88
N ASP A 643 -23.18 12.07 9.67
CA ASP A 643 -22.63 11.50 8.45
C ASP A 643 -21.09 11.67 8.38
N VAL A 644 -20.54 12.80 8.84
CA VAL A 644 -19.08 12.99 8.95
C VAL A 644 -18.46 12.03 9.95
N PHE A 645 -19.10 11.81 11.10
CA PHE A 645 -18.63 10.84 12.09
C PHE A 645 -18.67 9.41 11.54
N VAL A 646 -19.80 9.00 10.96
CA VAL A 646 -19.97 7.69 10.33
C VAL A 646 -18.92 7.46 9.24
N GLU A 647 -18.68 8.46 8.38
CA GLU A 647 -17.63 8.36 7.37
C GLU A 647 -16.23 8.19 7.98
N ALA A 648 -15.92 8.86 9.09
CA ALA A 648 -14.63 8.72 9.76
C ALA A 648 -14.45 7.35 10.43
N VAL A 649 -15.52 6.79 11.00
CA VAL A 649 -15.52 5.41 11.55
C VAL A 649 -15.35 4.39 10.42
N LEU A 650 -15.99 4.61 9.27
CA LEU A 650 -15.80 3.74 8.10
C LEU A 650 -14.40 3.87 7.51
N ASP A 651 -13.87 5.09 7.43
CA ASP A 651 -12.47 5.34 7.05
C ASP A 651 -11.48 4.61 7.97
N PHE A 652 -11.92 4.14 9.13
CA PHE A 652 -11.13 3.40 10.10
C PHE A 652 -11.38 1.88 10.05
N LEU A 653 -12.64 1.43 10.12
CA LEU A 653 -13.00 0.01 10.18
C LEU A 653 -13.09 -0.67 8.79
N LEU A 654 -13.41 0.11 7.76
CA LEU A 654 -13.63 -0.31 6.37
C LEU A 654 -13.13 0.78 5.39
N PRO A 655 -11.84 1.16 5.44
CA PRO A 655 -11.35 2.28 4.66
C PRO A 655 -11.64 2.12 3.15
N ASP A 656 -12.13 3.18 2.50
CA ASP A 656 -12.30 3.23 1.04
C ASP A 656 -10.94 3.46 0.37
N GLU A 657 -10.32 2.36 -0.03
CA GLU A 657 -8.91 2.34 -0.38
C GLU A 657 -8.59 2.26 -1.86
N TYR A 658 -9.55 2.62 -2.71
CA TYR A 658 -9.24 2.87 -4.11
C TYR A 658 -8.01 3.80 -4.29
N TRP A 659 -7.69 4.63 -3.29
CA TRP A 659 -6.54 5.56 -3.30
C TRP A 659 -5.43 5.33 -2.26
N ARG A 660 -5.63 4.53 -1.20
CA ARG A 660 -4.82 4.60 0.04
C ARG A 660 -4.05 3.36 0.48
N GLY A 661 -4.37 2.14 0.04
CA GLY A 661 -3.69 0.95 0.59
C GLY A 661 -4.48 -0.35 0.44
N ASP A 662 -4.22 -1.33 1.31
CA ASP A 662 -5.09 -2.49 1.59
C ASP A 662 -5.40 -2.51 3.10
N GLY A 663 -6.67 -2.39 3.46
CA GLY A 663 -7.19 -1.99 4.76
C GLY A 663 -8.10 -3.06 5.34
N SER A 664 -8.22 -4.18 4.62
CA SER A 664 -8.57 -5.46 5.22
C SER A 664 -7.68 -5.75 6.44
N TYR A 665 -6.41 -5.32 6.43
CA TYR A 665 -5.46 -5.43 7.55
C TYR A 665 -5.76 -4.52 8.75
N GLN A 666 -6.76 -3.64 8.69
CA GLN A 666 -7.17 -2.79 9.81
C GLN A 666 -8.65 -2.99 10.19
N SER A 667 -9.34 -3.93 9.54
CA SER A 667 -10.74 -4.21 9.78
C SER A 667 -10.98 -5.23 10.91
N PRO A 668 -11.96 -5.03 11.80
CA PRO A 668 -12.25 -6.01 12.85
C PRO A 668 -12.85 -7.32 12.33
N VAL A 669 -13.17 -7.44 11.02
CA VAL A 669 -13.83 -8.60 10.40
C VAL A 669 -13.10 -9.92 10.69
N ARG A 670 -11.76 -9.91 10.74
CA ARG A 670 -10.94 -11.10 11.05
C ARG A 670 -11.23 -11.70 12.43
N ASN A 671 -11.70 -10.89 13.39
CA ASN A 671 -12.06 -11.36 14.73
C ASN A 671 -13.22 -12.35 14.72
N TYR A 672 -14.15 -12.23 13.77
CA TYR A 672 -15.36 -13.06 13.75
C TYR A 672 -15.07 -14.52 13.39
N VAL A 673 -14.06 -14.80 12.56
CA VAL A 673 -13.79 -16.16 12.07
C VAL A 673 -12.35 -16.60 12.32
N HIS A 674 -11.35 -15.87 11.80
CA HIS A 674 -9.94 -16.29 11.79
C HIS A 674 -9.27 -16.37 13.16
N PHE A 675 -9.80 -15.68 14.18
CA PHE A 675 -9.33 -15.84 15.56
C PHE A 675 -10.12 -16.86 16.37
N GLN A 676 -11.15 -17.48 15.79
CA GLN A 676 -11.89 -18.60 16.38
C GLN A 676 -11.56 -19.95 15.72
N LEU A 677 -11.03 -19.94 14.49
CA LEU A 677 -10.64 -21.12 13.73
C LEU A 677 -9.25 -20.93 13.11
N GLY A 678 -8.39 -21.93 13.21
CA GLY A 678 -7.12 -21.92 12.48
C GLY A 678 -7.36 -22.37 11.04
N ILE A 679 -7.19 -21.49 10.06
CA ILE A 679 -7.38 -21.88 8.65
C ILE A 679 -6.04 -22.37 8.09
N ALA A 680 -5.99 -23.61 7.61
CA ALA A 680 -4.76 -24.23 7.12
C ALA A 680 -4.32 -23.64 5.78
N ASP A 681 -5.20 -23.57 4.79
CA ASP A 681 -4.86 -23.09 3.46
C ASP A 681 -4.72 -21.56 3.45
N PRO A 682 -3.53 -21.00 3.13
CA PRO A 682 -3.33 -19.56 2.98
C PRO A 682 -4.28 -18.89 2.00
N VAL A 683 -4.62 -19.58 0.90
CA VAL A 683 -5.51 -19.05 -0.13
C VAL A 683 -6.92 -18.92 0.43
N LEU A 684 -7.45 -19.98 1.05
CA LEU A 684 -8.76 -19.93 1.69
C LEU A 684 -8.80 -18.89 2.82
N SER A 685 -7.76 -18.85 3.66
CA SER A 685 -7.65 -17.89 4.75
C SER A 685 -7.79 -16.45 4.25
N ARG A 686 -7.00 -16.07 3.24
CA ARG A 686 -7.09 -14.74 2.63
C ARG A 686 -8.40 -14.51 1.89
N ALA A 687 -8.90 -15.52 1.17
CA ALA A 687 -10.15 -15.43 0.42
C ALA A 687 -11.34 -15.16 1.33
N LEU A 688 -11.44 -15.87 2.46
CA LEU A 688 -12.53 -15.71 3.42
C LEU A 688 -12.46 -14.36 4.13
N GLU A 689 -11.26 -13.91 4.52
CA GLU A 689 -11.07 -12.58 5.12
C GLU A 689 -11.57 -11.48 4.17
N LEU A 690 -11.11 -11.51 2.92
CA LEU A 690 -11.48 -10.51 1.93
C LEU A 690 -12.94 -10.61 1.51
N GLN A 691 -13.49 -11.81 1.33
CA GLN A 691 -14.88 -11.95 0.93
C GLN A 691 -15.84 -11.41 2.00
N LEU A 692 -15.55 -11.68 3.28
CA LEU A 692 -16.32 -11.11 4.40
C LEU A 692 -16.14 -9.59 4.47
N TYR A 693 -14.91 -9.09 4.30
CA TYR A 693 -14.62 -7.65 4.28
C TYR A 693 -15.39 -6.94 3.15
N GLU A 694 -15.30 -7.45 1.91
CA GLU A 694 -15.97 -6.88 0.74
C GLU A 694 -17.49 -6.87 0.90
N GLU A 695 -18.08 -7.91 1.48
CA GLU A 695 -19.51 -7.92 1.76
C GLU A 695 -19.89 -6.92 2.86
N CYS A 696 -19.12 -6.86 3.95
CA CYS A 696 -19.33 -5.86 5.01
C CYS A 696 -19.25 -4.46 4.42
N GLU A 697 -18.27 -4.16 3.56
CA GLU A 697 -18.14 -2.89 2.85
C GLU A 697 -19.38 -2.61 1.99
N ARG A 698 -19.84 -3.57 1.17
CA ARG A 698 -21.03 -3.41 0.33
C ARG A 698 -22.28 -3.08 1.15
N ARG A 699 -22.59 -3.87 2.18
CA ARG A 699 -23.80 -3.67 2.99
C ARG A 699 -23.76 -2.39 3.80
N THR A 700 -22.59 -2.05 4.31
CA THR A 700 -22.42 -0.83 5.10
C THR A 700 -22.56 0.41 4.22
N HIS A 701 -21.99 0.39 3.01
CA HIS A 701 -22.22 1.46 2.04
C HIS A 701 -23.67 1.55 1.58
N ASP A 702 -24.34 0.43 1.35
CA ASP A 702 -25.77 0.41 1.00
C ASP A 702 -26.65 0.96 2.13
N ALA A 703 -26.34 0.62 3.39
CA ALA A 703 -27.08 1.08 4.57
C ALA A 703 -26.91 2.58 4.85
N PHE A 704 -25.68 3.11 4.76
CA PHE A 704 -25.39 4.50 5.13
C PHE A 704 -25.34 5.46 3.94
N TYR A 705 -25.10 4.97 2.73
CA TYR A 705 -24.91 5.77 1.52
C TYR A 705 -25.52 5.14 0.25
N PRO A 706 -26.82 4.78 0.25
CA PRO A 706 -27.46 4.08 -0.88
C PRO A 706 -27.39 4.87 -2.19
N ASP A 707 -27.42 6.21 -2.12
CA ASP A 707 -27.37 7.10 -3.28
C ASP A 707 -25.96 7.25 -3.90
N ARG A 708 -24.90 6.68 -3.29
CA ARG A 708 -23.57 6.72 -3.90
C ARG A 708 -23.58 5.83 -5.14
N TRP A 709 -23.05 6.37 -6.24
CA TRP A 709 -23.07 5.70 -7.55
C TRP A 709 -22.43 4.29 -7.56
N ASN A 710 -21.59 3.99 -6.57
CA ASN A 710 -20.89 2.71 -6.36
C ASN A 710 -21.28 1.98 -5.07
N ALA A 711 -22.40 2.31 -4.41
CA ALA A 711 -22.80 1.65 -3.15
C ALA A 711 -22.89 0.11 -3.27
N ALA A 712 -23.17 -0.38 -4.48
CA ALA A 712 -23.28 -1.81 -4.78
C ALA A 712 -21.93 -2.55 -4.95
N LEU A 713 -20.81 -1.84 -4.96
CA LEU A 713 -19.48 -2.36 -5.26
C LEU A 713 -18.57 -2.14 -4.05
N SER A 714 -17.82 -3.17 -3.67
CA SER A 714 -16.68 -3.00 -2.75
C SER A 714 -15.53 -2.26 -3.44
N SER A 715 -14.57 -1.79 -2.66
CA SER A 715 -13.29 -1.22 -3.13
C SER A 715 -12.55 -2.18 -4.05
N PHE A 716 -12.57 -3.47 -3.74
CA PHE A 716 -11.97 -4.52 -4.56
C PHE A 716 -12.78 -4.81 -5.82
N ASP A 717 -14.12 -4.75 -5.77
CA ASP A 717 -14.95 -4.83 -6.98
C ASP A 717 -14.61 -3.70 -7.95
N ARG A 718 -14.43 -2.47 -7.45
CA ARG A 718 -14.00 -1.33 -8.28
C ARG A 718 -12.63 -1.55 -8.89
N ILE A 719 -11.68 -2.14 -8.16
CA ILE A 719 -10.34 -2.47 -8.67
C ILE A 719 -10.43 -3.53 -9.79
N ARG A 720 -11.32 -4.51 -9.66
CA ARG A 720 -11.57 -5.52 -10.70
C ARG A 720 -12.31 -4.96 -11.92
N GLN A 721 -13.18 -3.96 -11.72
CA GLN A 721 -14.11 -3.46 -12.74
C GLN A 721 -13.67 -2.21 -13.52
N MET A 722 -12.76 -1.38 -12.99
CA MET A 722 -12.39 -0.08 -13.58
C MET A 722 -10.90 -0.03 -13.97
N ASP A 723 -10.61 -0.10 -15.26
CA ASP A 723 -9.36 0.35 -15.93
C ASP A 723 -8.07 0.11 -15.13
N GLY A 724 -7.91 -1.13 -14.67
CA GLY A 724 -7.13 -1.45 -13.49
C GLY A 724 -5.60 -1.50 -13.67
N ASN A 725 -5.00 -1.19 -14.82
CA ASN A 725 -3.54 -1.33 -14.93
C ASN A 725 -2.81 -0.39 -13.96
N TRP A 726 -3.30 0.84 -13.81
CA TRP A 726 -2.67 1.79 -12.90
C TRP A 726 -2.96 1.45 -11.42
N THR A 727 -4.16 1.00 -11.05
CA THR A 727 -4.50 0.65 -9.66
C THR A 727 -3.79 -0.63 -9.21
N LEU A 728 -3.77 -1.68 -10.04
CA LEU A 728 -3.05 -2.92 -9.75
C LEU A 728 -1.55 -2.66 -9.63
N ARG A 729 -0.97 -1.91 -10.57
CA ARG A 729 0.44 -1.50 -10.51
C ARG A 729 0.71 -0.66 -9.26
N ARG A 730 -0.21 0.22 -8.91
CA ARG A 730 -0.10 1.09 -7.73
C ARG A 730 -0.20 0.32 -6.42
N ARG A 731 -1.05 -0.71 -6.33
CA ARG A 731 -1.32 -1.50 -5.10
C ARG A 731 -0.39 -2.69 -4.93
N TYR A 732 -0.10 -3.40 -6.02
CA TYR A 732 0.67 -4.65 -6.01
C TYR A 732 2.03 -4.54 -6.72
N ASP A 733 2.36 -3.44 -7.44
CA ASP A 733 3.58 -3.36 -8.26
C ASP A 733 3.61 -4.47 -9.36
N VAL A 734 2.43 -4.79 -9.92
CA VAL A 734 2.21 -5.84 -10.93
C VAL A 734 1.27 -5.33 -12.02
N GLU A 735 1.53 -5.70 -13.27
CA GLU A 735 0.66 -5.40 -14.40
C GLU A 735 -0.52 -6.39 -14.49
N VAL A 736 -1.69 -5.89 -14.90
CA VAL A 736 -2.91 -6.72 -14.99
C VAL A 736 -2.71 -7.92 -15.91
N ASP A 737 -1.96 -7.76 -16.99
CA ASP A 737 -1.69 -8.82 -17.97
C ASP A 737 -0.94 -10.00 -17.34
N SER A 738 0.00 -9.74 -16.43
CA SER A 738 0.70 -10.79 -15.69
C SER A 738 -0.23 -11.55 -14.76
N VAL A 739 -1.23 -10.89 -14.17
CA VAL A 739 -2.24 -11.54 -13.33
C VAL A 739 -3.14 -12.44 -14.18
N PHE A 740 -3.63 -11.93 -15.30
CA PHE A 740 -4.49 -12.68 -16.21
C PHE A 740 -3.76 -13.88 -16.80
N GLU A 741 -2.54 -13.70 -17.32
CA GLU A 741 -1.72 -14.80 -17.84
C GLU A 741 -1.49 -15.89 -16.78
N LYS A 742 -1.24 -15.49 -15.53
CA LYS A 742 -1.01 -16.43 -14.44
C LYS A 742 -2.28 -17.20 -14.08
N LEU A 743 -3.43 -16.53 -14.01
CA LEU A 743 -4.73 -17.12 -13.68
C LEU A 743 -5.29 -18.00 -14.81
N GLU A 744 -4.96 -17.72 -16.07
CA GLU A 744 -5.32 -18.56 -17.23
C GLU A 744 -4.55 -19.89 -17.26
N LYS A 745 -3.35 -19.93 -16.65
CA LYS A 745 -2.45 -21.10 -16.72
C LYS A 745 -2.40 -21.91 -15.42
N THR A 746 -2.63 -21.27 -14.27
CA THR A 746 -2.41 -21.89 -12.95
C THR A 746 -3.70 -21.92 -12.14
N PRO A 747 -4.15 -23.11 -11.67
CA PRO A 747 -5.25 -23.23 -10.73
C PRO A 747 -5.01 -22.49 -9.41
N LEU A 748 -6.08 -22.11 -8.73
CA LEU A 748 -6.02 -21.35 -7.48
C LEU A 748 -5.34 -22.17 -6.36
N ALA A 749 -5.64 -23.47 -6.25
CA ALA A 749 -5.03 -24.38 -5.27
C ALA A 749 -3.51 -24.60 -5.50
N MET A 750 -3.00 -24.32 -6.71
CA MET A 750 -1.59 -24.47 -7.08
C MET A 750 -0.80 -23.15 -7.00
N LEU A 751 -1.44 -22.03 -6.65
CA LEU A 751 -0.73 -20.77 -6.48
C LEU A 751 0.18 -20.82 -5.25
N ARG A 752 1.42 -20.35 -5.41
CA ARG A 752 2.43 -20.27 -4.34
C ARG A 752 3.13 -18.91 -4.38
N PRO A 753 3.47 -18.31 -3.23
CA PRO A 753 4.27 -17.09 -3.20
C PRO A 753 5.67 -17.29 -3.79
N GLN A 754 6.13 -16.32 -4.58
CA GLN A 754 7.52 -16.23 -5.07
C GLN A 754 8.29 -15.13 -4.32
N ALA A 755 9.58 -14.92 -4.59
CA ALA A 755 10.47 -14.02 -3.83
C ALA A 755 9.91 -12.62 -3.46
N LYS A 756 9.06 -12.02 -4.32
CA LYS A 756 8.38 -10.74 -4.04
C LYS A 756 7.01 -10.90 -3.37
N GLY A 757 6.31 -12.01 -3.58
CA GLY A 757 4.94 -12.28 -3.10
C GLY A 757 3.82 -11.50 -3.81
N ASN A 758 4.14 -10.39 -4.49
CA ASN A 758 3.15 -9.47 -5.06
C ASN A 758 2.23 -10.08 -6.12
N LEU A 759 2.76 -10.85 -7.07
CA LEU A 759 1.95 -11.49 -8.11
C LEU A 759 1.01 -12.55 -7.52
N TYR A 760 1.50 -13.34 -6.56
CA TYR A 760 0.67 -14.29 -5.82
C TYR A 760 -0.48 -13.57 -5.12
N ARG A 761 -0.19 -12.48 -4.39
CA ARG A 761 -1.22 -11.67 -3.73
C ARG A 761 -2.26 -11.16 -4.72
N ALA A 762 -1.80 -10.57 -5.82
CA ALA A 762 -2.67 -10.00 -6.82
C ALA A 762 -3.60 -11.07 -7.41
N CYS A 763 -3.09 -12.27 -7.71
CA CYS A 763 -3.89 -13.39 -8.20
C CYS A 763 -4.92 -13.88 -7.16
N VAL A 764 -4.52 -14.04 -5.90
CA VAL A 764 -5.40 -14.49 -4.81
C VAL A 764 -6.49 -13.45 -4.54
N ASP A 765 -6.13 -12.19 -4.31
CA ASP A 765 -7.06 -11.09 -4.03
C ASP A 765 -8.01 -10.82 -5.23
N PHE A 766 -7.59 -11.14 -6.47
CA PHE A 766 -8.39 -10.96 -7.68
C PHE A 766 -9.39 -12.10 -7.94
N LYS A 767 -9.01 -13.37 -7.73
CA LYS A 767 -9.86 -14.54 -8.04
C LYS A 767 -10.59 -15.12 -6.82
N ALA A 768 -9.93 -15.23 -5.67
CA ALA A 768 -10.41 -16.06 -4.57
C ALA A 768 -11.65 -15.49 -3.84
N PRO A 769 -11.72 -14.18 -3.51
CA PRO A 769 -12.92 -13.61 -2.87
C PRO A 769 -14.18 -13.71 -3.75
N PRO A 770 -14.13 -13.39 -5.07
CA PRO A 770 -15.27 -13.63 -5.96
C PRO A 770 -15.70 -15.08 -6.03
N VAL A 771 -14.78 -16.05 -5.98
CA VAL A 771 -15.11 -17.47 -5.95
C VAL A 771 -15.93 -17.81 -4.71
N LEU A 772 -15.53 -17.36 -3.52
CA LEU A 772 -16.33 -17.57 -2.31
C LEU A 772 -17.67 -16.83 -2.34
N GLN A 773 -17.73 -15.66 -2.98
CA GLN A 773 -19.00 -14.98 -3.20
C GLN A 773 -19.93 -15.78 -4.13
N MET A 774 -19.41 -16.37 -5.21
CA MET A 774 -20.20 -17.25 -6.09
C MET A 774 -20.69 -18.49 -5.35
N LEU A 775 -19.87 -19.05 -4.45
CA LEU A 775 -20.29 -20.15 -3.57
C LEU A 775 -21.45 -19.73 -2.68
N ARG A 776 -21.35 -18.56 -2.02
CA ARG A 776 -22.42 -17.99 -1.18
C ARG A 776 -23.72 -17.77 -1.96
N GLU A 777 -23.63 -17.28 -3.20
CA GLU A 777 -24.80 -17.11 -4.07
C GLU A 777 -25.41 -18.45 -4.49
N ARG A 778 -24.58 -19.48 -4.76
CA ARG A 778 -25.04 -20.82 -5.14
C ARG A 778 -25.81 -21.50 -4.00
N VAL A 779 -25.25 -21.50 -2.79
CA VAL A 779 -25.84 -22.21 -1.64
C VAL A 779 -26.89 -21.38 -0.91
N GLY A 780 -26.95 -20.09 -1.18
CA GLY A 780 -27.78 -19.13 -0.49
C GLY A 780 -27.11 -18.54 0.75
N GLU A 781 -27.28 -17.24 0.95
CA GLU A 781 -26.65 -16.48 2.04
C GLU A 781 -26.92 -17.08 3.42
N LYS A 782 -28.16 -17.45 3.71
CA LYS A 782 -28.55 -18.00 5.02
C LYS A 782 -27.83 -19.31 5.32
N ASN A 783 -27.71 -20.17 4.31
CA ASN A 783 -27.03 -21.47 4.45
C ASN A 783 -25.51 -21.27 4.61
N TYR A 784 -24.93 -20.35 3.85
CA TYR A 784 -23.50 -20.01 3.97
C TYR A 784 -23.15 -19.49 5.38
N ALA A 785 -23.92 -18.53 5.89
CA ALA A 785 -23.74 -18.01 7.25
C ALA A 785 -24.00 -19.08 8.32
N ALA A 786 -24.99 -19.95 8.12
CA ALA A 786 -25.26 -21.08 9.01
C ALA A 786 -24.12 -22.12 9.00
N ALA A 787 -23.46 -22.35 7.86
CA ALA A 787 -22.31 -23.24 7.76
C ALA A 787 -21.11 -22.71 8.55
N LEU A 788 -20.79 -21.41 8.44
CA LEU A 788 -19.76 -20.77 9.26
C LEU A 788 -20.08 -20.88 10.75
N ARG A 789 -21.32 -20.58 11.14
CA ARG A 789 -21.78 -20.71 12.53
C ARG A 789 -21.65 -22.14 13.05
N LYS A 790 -22.07 -23.14 12.25
CA LYS A 790 -21.98 -24.56 12.60
C LYS A 790 -20.52 -24.97 12.83
N ARG A 791 -19.62 -24.62 11.90
CA ARG A 791 -18.19 -24.93 12.03
C ARG A 791 -17.57 -24.32 13.27
N ILE A 792 -17.87 -23.05 13.56
CA ILE A 792 -17.37 -22.35 14.75
C ILE A 792 -17.96 -22.93 16.04
N ALA A 793 -19.18 -23.46 16.01
CA ALA A 793 -19.79 -24.10 17.18
C ALA A 793 -19.20 -25.49 17.47
N GLU A 794 -18.94 -26.29 16.43
CA GLU A 794 -18.47 -27.68 16.55
C GLU A 794 -16.94 -27.79 16.69
N HIS A 795 -16.19 -26.92 16.01
CA HIS A 795 -14.72 -27.04 15.85
C HIS A 795 -13.96 -25.79 16.30
N ARG A 796 -14.51 -25.02 17.24
CA ARG A 796 -13.83 -23.82 17.75
C ARG A 796 -12.42 -24.14 18.24
N TYR A 797 -11.47 -23.28 17.89
CA TYR A 797 -10.06 -23.36 18.28
C TYR A 797 -9.32 -24.58 17.70
N GLN A 798 -9.83 -25.13 16.60
CA GLN A 798 -9.21 -26.21 15.85
C GLN A 798 -8.76 -25.71 14.46
N LEU A 799 -7.91 -26.50 13.82
CA LEU A 799 -7.53 -26.29 12.43
C LEU A 799 -8.70 -26.68 11.51
N MET A 800 -8.89 -25.94 10.43
CA MET A 800 -9.87 -26.20 9.37
C MET A 800 -9.17 -26.23 8.02
N THR A 801 -9.35 -27.32 7.28
CA THR A 801 -8.91 -27.42 5.88
C THR A 801 -9.98 -26.90 4.91
N THR A 802 -9.61 -26.74 3.65
CA THR A 802 -10.54 -26.30 2.59
C THR A 802 -11.62 -27.34 2.33
N GLU A 803 -11.29 -28.63 2.40
CA GLU A 803 -12.22 -29.74 2.25
C GLU A 803 -13.25 -29.73 3.37
N GLU A 804 -12.83 -29.62 4.63
CA GLU A 804 -13.74 -29.59 5.78
C GLU A 804 -14.69 -28.37 5.76
N PHE A 805 -14.19 -27.22 5.28
CA PHE A 805 -15.03 -26.04 5.06
C PHE A 805 -16.14 -26.35 4.04
N LEU A 806 -15.80 -26.93 2.90
CA LEU A 806 -16.74 -27.26 1.83
C LEU A 806 -17.73 -28.35 2.25
N GLU A 807 -17.28 -29.39 2.95
CA GLU A 807 -18.13 -30.43 3.54
C GLU A 807 -19.16 -29.82 4.49
N THR A 808 -18.76 -28.85 5.30
CA THR A 808 -19.68 -28.16 6.21
C THR A 808 -20.75 -27.39 5.42
N VAL A 809 -20.35 -26.66 4.38
CA VAL A 809 -21.28 -25.92 3.51
C VAL A 809 -22.25 -26.85 2.78
N GLN A 810 -21.74 -27.96 2.22
CA GLN A 810 -22.56 -28.99 1.57
C GLN A 810 -23.57 -29.61 2.55
N SER A 811 -23.15 -29.92 3.79
CA SER A 811 -24.03 -30.49 4.81
C SER A 811 -25.18 -29.59 5.26
N VAL A 812 -25.06 -28.26 5.09
CA VAL A 812 -26.07 -27.27 5.51
C VAL A 812 -26.96 -26.86 4.34
N SER A 813 -26.45 -26.92 3.11
CA SER A 813 -27.17 -26.46 1.91
C SER A 813 -27.89 -27.57 1.15
N ASP A 814 -27.56 -28.84 1.41
CA ASP A 814 -28.00 -30.01 0.63
C ASP A 814 -27.64 -29.91 -0.88
N GLU A 815 -26.66 -29.08 -1.24
CA GLU A 815 -26.13 -28.92 -2.59
C GLU A 815 -24.83 -29.72 -2.76
N GLU A 816 -24.67 -30.38 -3.90
CA GLU A 816 -23.40 -31.02 -4.27
C GLU A 816 -22.41 -29.93 -4.72
N LEU A 817 -21.20 -29.90 -4.15
CA LEU A 817 -20.20 -28.85 -4.36
C LEU A 817 -18.88 -29.34 -4.98
N HIS A 818 -18.79 -30.63 -5.35
CA HIS A 818 -17.56 -31.17 -5.93
C HIS A 818 -17.26 -30.52 -7.28
N ASP A 819 -18.28 -30.35 -8.12
CA ASP A 819 -18.20 -29.65 -9.40
C ASP A 819 -17.67 -28.21 -9.24
N PHE A 820 -18.11 -27.52 -8.19
CA PHE A 820 -17.71 -26.16 -7.89
C PHE A 820 -16.24 -26.08 -7.50
N TYR A 821 -15.79 -26.98 -6.62
CA TYR A 821 -14.41 -27.02 -6.16
C TYR A 821 -13.45 -27.35 -7.30
N GLU A 822 -13.75 -28.41 -8.06
CA GLU A 822 -12.97 -28.83 -9.22
C GLU A 822 -12.80 -27.66 -10.20
N GLN A 823 -13.91 -26.99 -10.55
CA GLN A 823 -13.88 -25.90 -11.52
C GLN A 823 -13.08 -24.68 -11.04
N TRP A 824 -13.26 -24.25 -9.78
CA TRP A 824 -12.77 -22.95 -9.33
C TRP A 824 -11.41 -22.99 -8.62
N PHE A 825 -11.12 -24.09 -7.92
CA PHE A 825 -9.88 -24.27 -7.17
C PHE A 825 -8.84 -25.10 -7.93
N GLU A 826 -9.27 -26.20 -8.57
CA GLU A 826 -8.36 -27.15 -9.22
C GLU A 826 -8.16 -26.91 -10.72
N GLN A 827 -9.06 -26.17 -11.36
CA GLN A 827 -8.95 -25.79 -12.78
C GLN A 827 -8.64 -24.28 -12.94
N PRO A 828 -7.90 -23.90 -14.00
CA PRO A 828 -7.69 -22.50 -14.36
C PRO A 828 -8.90 -21.93 -15.11
N THR A 829 -10.11 -22.15 -14.58
CA THR A 829 -11.36 -21.66 -15.17
C THR A 829 -11.38 -20.14 -15.18
N PHE A 830 -11.75 -19.57 -16.33
CA PHE A 830 -11.82 -18.13 -16.53
C PHE A 830 -12.93 -17.80 -17.55
N PRO A 831 -14.19 -17.60 -17.11
CA PRO A 831 -15.31 -17.40 -18.02
C PRO A 831 -15.25 -16.02 -18.69
N GLY A 832 -15.93 -15.85 -19.82
CA GLY A 832 -16.02 -14.59 -20.54
C GLY A 832 -17.43 -14.37 -21.05
N TYR A 833 -17.99 -13.18 -20.82
CA TYR A 833 -19.40 -12.90 -21.08
C TYR A 833 -19.62 -11.85 -22.17
N ARG A 834 -20.76 -11.93 -22.85
CA ARG A 834 -21.23 -10.93 -23.83
C ARG A 834 -22.74 -10.74 -23.78
N ILE A 835 -23.20 -9.54 -24.16
CA ILE A 835 -24.63 -9.21 -24.30
C ILE A 835 -25.04 -9.36 -25.77
N SER A 836 -25.71 -10.46 -26.11
CA SER A 836 -26.21 -10.69 -27.47
C SER A 836 -27.44 -9.83 -27.77
N LEU A 837 -28.35 -9.63 -26.80
CA LEU A 837 -29.59 -8.86 -27.00
C LEU A 837 -29.92 -7.98 -25.78
N ALA A 838 -30.41 -6.75 -26.01
CA ALA A 838 -30.99 -5.88 -25.00
C ALA A 838 -32.12 -5.03 -25.61
N GLU A 839 -33.37 -5.39 -25.31
CA GLU A 839 -34.57 -4.73 -25.85
C GLU A 839 -35.61 -4.51 -24.76
N ALA A 840 -36.48 -3.52 -24.94
CA ALA A 840 -37.63 -3.33 -24.09
C ALA A 840 -38.88 -3.00 -24.93
N TYR A 841 -40.05 -3.39 -24.44
CA TYR A 841 -41.32 -3.00 -25.05
C TYR A 841 -42.32 -2.54 -23.99
N LYS A 842 -43.23 -1.65 -24.41
CA LYS A 842 -44.26 -1.09 -23.53
C LYS A 842 -45.37 -2.11 -23.26
N LEU A 843 -45.71 -2.27 -22.00
CA LEU A 843 -46.69 -3.24 -21.51
C LEU A 843 -47.80 -2.52 -20.73
N ASP A 844 -49.05 -2.71 -21.16
CA ASP A 844 -50.24 -2.23 -20.44
C ASP A 844 -50.80 -3.36 -19.57
N THR A 845 -50.74 -3.16 -18.25
CA THR A 845 -51.19 -4.12 -17.23
C THR A 845 -52.72 -4.12 -17.03
N GLY A 846 -53.46 -3.26 -17.74
CA GLY A 846 -54.92 -3.18 -17.65
C GLY A 846 -55.46 -2.35 -16.48
N LYS A 847 -54.58 -1.71 -15.69
CA LYS A 847 -54.92 -0.80 -14.57
C LYS A 847 -54.39 0.64 -14.76
N MET A 848 -54.21 1.09 -16.01
CA MET A 848 -53.52 2.35 -16.37
C MET A 848 -52.07 2.46 -15.84
N HIS A 849 -51.45 1.36 -15.42
CA HIS A 849 -50.03 1.31 -15.10
C HIS A 849 -49.27 0.77 -16.33
N MET A 850 -48.57 1.68 -17.01
CA MET A 850 -47.64 1.35 -18.07
C MET A 850 -46.32 0.88 -17.46
N MET A 851 -45.85 -0.30 -17.86
CA MET A 851 -44.53 -0.82 -17.48
C MET A 851 -43.73 -1.13 -18.75
N HIS A 852 -42.41 -1.25 -18.60
CA HIS A 852 -41.52 -1.68 -19.68
C HIS A 852 -41.06 -3.11 -19.41
N GLN A 853 -41.38 -4.03 -20.32
CA GLN A 853 -40.85 -5.39 -20.24
C GLN A 853 -39.48 -5.41 -20.90
N VAL A 854 -38.43 -5.59 -20.10
CA VAL A 854 -37.04 -5.68 -20.54
C VAL A 854 -36.72 -7.14 -20.88
N ARG A 855 -35.99 -7.35 -21.97
CA ARG A 855 -35.50 -8.64 -22.47
C ARG A 855 -34.01 -8.54 -22.74
N VAL A 856 -33.23 -9.34 -22.04
CA VAL A 856 -31.77 -9.35 -22.16
C VAL A 856 -31.31 -10.78 -22.44
N ARG A 857 -30.39 -10.94 -23.39
CA ARG A 857 -29.68 -12.21 -23.61
C ARG A 857 -28.22 -12.06 -23.28
N VAL A 858 -27.74 -12.99 -22.47
CA VAL A 858 -26.37 -13.04 -21.96
C VAL A 858 -25.77 -14.38 -22.30
N GLN A 859 -24.57 -14.36 -22.87
CA GLN A 859 -23.84 -15.57 -23.22
C GLN A 859 -22.51 -15.64 -22.48
N ASN A 860 -22.19 -16.84 -21.98
CA ASN A 860 -20.82 -17.21 -21.63
C ASN A 860 -20.15 -17.79 -22.89
N GLY A 861 -19.08 -17.16 -23.35
CA GLY A 861 -18.33 -17.56 -24.55
C GLY A 861 -17.19 -18.53 -24.28
N GLU A 862 -16.97 -18.91 -23.02
CA GLU A 862 -15.82 -19.73 -22.60
C GLU A 862 -16.28 -21.03 -21.90
N LYS A 863 -15.32 -21.92 -21.66
CA LYS A 863 -15.52 -23.13 -20.86
C LYS A 863 -15.57 -22.77 -19.37
N GLY A 864 -16.42 -23.49 -18.63
CA GLY A 864 -16.62 -23.35 -17.20
C GLY A 864 -17.86 -22.50 -16.88
N ASP A 865 -18.55 -22.84 -15.80
CA ASP A 865 -19.67 -22.06 -15.30
C ASP A 865 -19.24 -20.65 -14.90
N GLY A 866 -20.18 -19.73 -14.99
CA GLY A 866 -19.98 -18.33 -14.74
C GLY A 866 -21.17 -17.69 -14.02
N PHE A 867 -20.88 -16.64 -13.28
CA PHE A 867 -21.87 -15.88 -12.52
C PHE A 867 -21.74 -14.40 -12.87
N VAL A 868 -22.88 -13.79 -13.16
CA VAL A 868 -22.96 -12.37 -13.49
C VAL A 868 -24.14 -11.71 -12.81
N ARG A 869 -24.03 -10.41 -12.56
CA ARG A 869 -25.12 -9.56 -12.10
C ARG A 869 -25.57 -8.67 -13.25
N VAL A 870 -26.82 -8.82 -13.66
CA VAL A 870 -27.49 -8.00 -14.65
C VAL A 870 -28.11 -6.80 -13.94
N VAL A 871 -27.73 -5.59 -14.35
CA VAL A 871 -28.23 -4.31 -13.80
C VAL A 871 -28.90 -3.53 -14.91
N CYS A 872 -30.20 -3.26 -14.79
CA CYS A 872 -30.93 -2.38 -15.68
C CYS A 872 -31.04 -1.00 -15.03
N LYS A 873 -30.44 0.02 -15.65
CA LYS A 873 -30.54 1.40 -15.15
C LYS A 873 -31.78 2.06 -15.72
N THR A 874 -32.53 2.70 -14.85
CA THR A 874 -33.69 3.52 -15.18
C THR A 874 -33.38 5.00 -14.93
N GLU A 875 -34.37 5.88 -14.85
CA GLU A 875 -34.11 7.30 -14.60
C GLU A 875 -33.68 7.57 -13.17
N ASN A 876 -34.29 6.88 -12.20
CA ASN A 876 -34.06 7.10 -10.78
C ASN A 876 -33.61 5.84 -10.03
N ASP A 877 -33.71 4.65 -10.62
CA ASP A 877 -33.39 3.39 -9.93
C ASP A 877 -32.58 2.39 -10.79
N ASN A 878 -31.96 1.41 -10.14
CA ASN A 878 -31.17 0.34 -10.76
C ASN A 878 -31.71 -1.03 -10.36
N ILE A 879 -32.33 -1.74 -11.31
CA ILE A 879 -32.94 -3.05 -11.06
C ILE A 879 -31.90 -4.14 -11.30
N ARG A 880 -31.68 -4.99 -10.29
CA ARG A 880 -30.61 -6.01 -10.28
C ARG A 880 -31.17 -7.43 -10.36
N ARG A 881 -30.50 -8.30 -11.10
CA ARG A 881 -30.78 -9.74 -11.20
C ARG A 881 -29.47 -10.53 -11.28
N ASN A 882 -29.31 -11.57 -10.46
CA ASN A 882 -28.17 -12.49 -10.56
C ASN A 882 -28.48 -13.57 -11.60
N LEU A 883 -27.48 -13.96 -12.39
CA LEU A 883 -27.60 -14.96 -13.46
C LEU A 883 -26.39 -15.90 -13.44
N ARG A 884 -26.65 -17.21 -13.34
CA ARG A 884 -25.66 -18.28 -13.56
C ARG A 884 -25.72 -18.73 -15.02
N LEU A 885 -24.58 -18.84 -15.67
CA LEU A 885 -24.41 -19.29 -17.05
C LEU A 885 -23.43 -20.46 -17.08
N GLY A 886 -23.83 -21.59 -17.67
CA GLY A 886 -22.95 -22.73 -17.89
C GLY A 886 -21.91 -22.49 -18.99
N SER A 887 -21.09 -23.50 -19.23
CA SER A 887 -20.10 -23.50 -20.32
C SER A 887 -20.77 -23.27 -21.68
N TYR A 888 -20.34 -22.24 -22.42
CA TYR A 888 -20.90 -21.88 -23.72
C TYR A 888 -22.43 -21.63 -23.75
N GLU A 889 -23.04 -21.40 -22.59
CA GLU A 889 -24.49 -21.25 -22.45
C GLU A 889 -24.93 -19.81 -22.73
N GLU A 890 -26.10 -19.65 -23.37
CA GLU A 890 -26.79 -18.37 -23.50
C GLU A 890 -28.12 -18.43 -22.77
N LYS A 891 -28.40 -17.44 -21.90
CA LYS A 891 -29.68 -17.30 -21.20
C LYS A 891 -30.37 -16.00 -21.57
N GLU A 892 -31.67 -16.10 -21.71
CA GLU A 892 -32.56 -14.96 -21.84
C GLU A 892 -33.24 -14.68 -20.50
N ILE A 893 -33.12 -13.45 -20.02
CA ILE A 893 -33.81 -12.95 -18.84
C ILE A 893 -34.83 -11.89 -19.25
N GLN A 894 -36.04 -12.02 -18.72
CA GLN A 894 -37.12 -11.06 -18.89
C GLN A 894 -37.58 -10.58 -17.52
N PHE A 895 -37.69 -9.27 -17.31
CA PHE A 895 -38.28 -8.65 -16.13
C PHE A 895 -38.95 -7.34 -16.48
N ALA A 896 -39.92 -6.91 -15.68
CA ALA A 896 -40.63 -5.66 -15.89
C ALA A 896 -40.09 -4.55 -14.99
N VAL A 897 -40.04 -3.33 -15.53
CA VAL A 897 -39.58 -2.12 -14.84
C VAL A 897 -40.64 -1.03 -14.99
N ALA A 898 -40.87 -0.24 -13.94
CA ALA A 898 -41.88 0.81 -13.94
C ALA A 898 -41.41 2.05 -14.73
N GLU A 899 -40.16 2.46 -14.51
CA GLU A 899 -39.55 3.62 -15.16
C GLU A 899 -38.99 3.30 -16.56
N LEU A 900 -38.55 4.32 -17.30
CA LEU A 900 -37.96 4.15 -18.62
C LEU A 900 -36.55 3.52 -18.50
N PRO A 901 -36.32 2.32 -19.06
CA PRO A 901 -35.00 1.70 -19.00
C PRO A 901 -34.05 2.31 -20.04
N LYS A 902 -32.82 2.64 -19.62
CA LYS A 902 -31.80 3.30 -20.46
C LYS A 902 -30.78 2.32 -21.02
N ASN A 903 -30.09 1.61 -20.15
CA ASN A 903 -29.07 0.63 -20.52
C ASN A 903 -29.09 -0.58 -19.56
N VAL A 904 -28.58 -1.70 -20.06
CA VAL A 904 -28.28 -2.88 -19.26
C VAL A 904 -26.78 -2.99 -19.10
N GLN A 905 -26.35 -3.26 -17.88
CA GLN A 905 -24.98 -3.59 -17.53
C GLN A 905 -24.92 -5.04 -17.05
N ILE A 906 -23.82 -5.71 -17.36
CA ILE A 906 -23.47 -7.00 -16.81
C ILE A 906 -22.18 -6.83 -16.05
N ILE A 907 -22.29 -7.07 -14.74
CA ILE A 907 -21.19 -7.01 -13.80
C ILE A 907 -20.79 -8.45 -13.49
N PRO A 908 -19.70 -8.97 -14.07
CA PRO A 908 -19.23 -10.31 -13.75
C PRO A 908 -18.69 -10.36 -12.32
N TYR A 909 -18.91 -11.48 -11.62
CA TYR A 909 -18.23 -11.72 -10.34
C TYR A 909 -16.74 -11.97 -10.56
N PHE A 910 -16.42 -12.84 -11.53
CA PHE A 910 -15.08 -13.11 -12.01
C PHE A 910 -15.15 -13.42 -13.51
N SER A 911 -14.25 -12.85 -14.31
CA SER A 911 -14.27 -12.98 -15.77
C SER A 911 -13.00 -12.55 -16.45
N ARG A 912 -12.78 -13.07 -17.66
CA ARG A 912 -11.85 -12.51 -18.65
C ARG A 912 -12.25 -11.10 -19.09
N ASN A 913 -13.51 -10.71 -18.87
CA ASN A 913 -13.93 -9.34 -19.12
C ASN A 913 -13.16 -8.38 -18.24
N ARG A 914 -12.59 -7.36 -18.86
CA ARG A 914 -11.84 -6.29 -18.18
C ARG A 914 -12.79 -5.13 -17.86
N GLY A 915 -13.78 -5.40 -17.01
CA GLY A 915 -14.77 -4.42 -16.56
C GLY A 915 -16.22 -4.88 -16.74
N GLU A 916 -17.16 -3.97 -16.43
CA GLU A 916 -18.58 -4.17 -16.71
C GLU A 916 -18.86 -4.13 -18.22
N ILE A 917 -19.79 -4.96 -18.67
CA ILE A 917 -20.26 -4.97 -20.07
C ILE A 917 -21.54 -4.14 -20.13
N MET A 918 -21.62 -3.14 -21.00
CA MET A 918 -22.81 -2.29 -21.12
C MET A 918 -23.43 -2.41 -22.52
N LYS A 919 -24.77 -2.41 -22.58
CA LYS A 919 -25.51 -2.29 -23.84
C LYS A 919 -26.74 -1.39 -23.67
N SER A 920 -26.92 -0.46 -24.61
CA SER A 920 -28.13 0.38 -24.67
C SER A 920 -29.36 -0.47 -24.96
N ILE A 921 -30.50 -0.08 -24.40
CA ILE A 921 -31.75 -0.83 -24.58
C ILE A 921 -32.49 -0.28 -25.80
N ASN A 922 -32.77 -1.16 -26.77
CA ASN A 922 -33.61 -0.81 -27.90
C ASN A 922 -35.09 -0.83 -27.48
N LEU A 923 -35.70 0.36 -27.37
CA LEU A 923 -37.10 0.49 -27.00
C LEU A 923 -38.02 0.34 -28.21
N ASN A 924 -38.84 -0.70 -28.21
CA ASN A 924 -39.92 -0.86 -29.18
C ASN A 924 -41.16 -0.07 -28.74
N ASN A 925 -41.61 0.84 -29.60
CA ASN A 925 -42.77 1.70 -29.32
C ASN A 925 -44.13 0.97 -29.37
N ARG A 926 -44.17 -0.30 -29.82
CA ARG A 926 -45.41 -1.09 -29.84
C ARG A 926 -45.86 -1.45 -28.43
N VAL A 927 -47.08 -1.05 -28.06
CA VAL A 927 -47.71 -1.39 -26.77
C VAL A 927 -48.35 -2.77 -26.86
N ARG A 928 -48.09 -3.63 -25.87
CA ARG A 928 -48.71 -4.96 -25.73
C ARG A 928 -49.53 -5.03 -24.45
N ARG A 929 -50.72 -5.61 -24.50
CA ARG A 929 -51.54 -5.87 -23.31
C ARG A 929 -51.26 -7.29 -22.81
N ALA A 930 -50.59 -7.40 -21.67
CA ALA A 930 -50.20 -8.66 -21.06
C ALA A 930 -49.88 -8.46 -19.57
N ALA A 931 -49.75 -9.55 -18.82
CA ALA A 931 -49.18 -9.49 -17.46
C ALA A 931 -47.63 -9.43 -17.53
N PRO A 932 -46.97 -8.72 -16.59
CA PRO A 932 -45.51 -8.72 -16.47
C PRO A 932 -44.95 -10.13 -16.32
N ARG A 933 -43.81 -10.42 -16.94
CA ARG A 933 -43.09 -11.69 -16.79
C ARG A 933 -41.75 -11.45 -16.10
N ASP A 934 -41.43 -12.29 -15.11
CA ASP A 934 -40.09 -12.41 -14.54
C ASP A 934 -39.63 -13.86 -14.75
N THR A 935 -38.84 -14.09 -15.81
CA THR A 935 -38.46 -15.43 -16.27
C THR A 935 -37.03 -15.47 -16.76
N VAL A 936 -36.34 -16.58 -16.49
CA VAL A 936 -34.99 -16.90 -17.00
C VAL A 936 -35.05 -18.26 -17.69
N PHE A 937 -34.56 -18.36 -18.92
CA PHE A 937 -34.46 -19.65 -19.62
C PHE A 937 -33.25 -19.70 -20.57
N THR A 938 -32.72 -20.90 -20.76
CA THR A 938 -31.61 -21.18 -21.68
C THR A 938 -32.10 -21.10 -23.13
N THR A 939 -31.33 -20.45 -23.99
CA THR A 939 -31.63 -20.29 -25.42
C THR A 939 -30.51 -20.84 -26.28
N VAL A 940 -30.85 -21.29 -27.50
CA VAL A 940 -29.85 -21.76 -28.46
C VAL A 940 -29.14 -20.54 -29.02
N SER A 941 -27.84 -20.45 -28.80
CA SER A 941 -27.03 -19.39 -29.39
C SER A 941 -27.09 -19.48 -30.90
N SER A 942 -27.56 -18.43 -31.56
CA SER A 942 -27.53 -18.36 -33.03
C SER A 942 -26.07 -18.27 -33.46
N ARG A 943 -25.49 -19.41 -33.84
CA ARG A 943 -24.26 -19.40 -34.62
C ARG A 943 -24.57 -18.80 -35.99
N ASP A 944 -23.64 -18.01 -36.47
CA ASP A 944 -23.47 -17.57 -37.85
C ASP A 944 -24.45 -16.51 -38.36
N SER A 945 -24.12 -15.25 -38.12
CA SER A 945 -24.29 -14.23 -39.15
C SER A 945 -23.00 -14.19 -39.99
N LEU A 946 -23.11 -13.99 -41.31
CA LEU A 946 -22.00 -13.74 -42.25
C LEU A 946 -21.31 -12.37 -41.97
N VAL A 947 -21.20 -12.02 -40.69
CA VAL A 947 -20.72 -10.78 -40.15
C VAL A 947 -19.47 -11.11 -39.36
N PHE A 948 -18.35 -10.50 -39.73
CA PHE A 948 -17.15 -10.50 -38.89
C PHE A 948 -16.78 -9.06 -38.56
N VAL A 949 -16.16 -8.87 -37.40
CA VAL A 949 -15.73 -7.57 -36.88
C VAL A 949 -14.25 -7.71 -36.55
N LEU A 950 -13.46 -6.71 -36.91
CA LEU A 950 -12.04 -6.58 -36.58
C LEU A 950 -11.92 -5.38 -35.64
N ASP A 951 -11.49 -5.63 -34.41
CA ASP A 951 -11.31 -4.60 -33.38
C ASP A 951 -9.84 -4.19 -33.21
N ASP A 952 -9.55 -3.31 -32.24
CA ASP A 952 -8.21 -2.80 -31.99
C ASP A 952 -7.26 -3.78 -31.27
N GLN A 953 -7.78 -4.97 -30.93
CA GLN A 953 -7.06 -6.04 -30.26
C GLN A 953 -6.70 -7.20 -31.19
N ASP A 954 -7.37 -7.31 -32.32
CA ASP A 954 -7.16 -8.37 -33.30
C ASP A 954 -5.82 -8.23 -34.05
N GLU A 955 -5.21 -9.34 -34.45
CA GLU A 955 -3.92 -9.36 -35.18
C GLU A 955 -3.92 -8.53 -36.48
N GLY A 956 -5.10 -8.31 -37.07
CA GLY A 956 -5.26 -7.52 -38.28
C GLY A 956 -5.28 -6.00 -38.06
N PHE A 957 -5.22 -5.52 -36.81
CA PHE A 957 -5.15 -4.10 -36.48
C PHE A 957 -3.72 -3.67 -36.13
N PHE A 958 -3.26 -2.57 -36.73
CA PHE A 958 -1.98 -1.96 -36.40
C PHE A 958 -1.94 -0.48 -36.79
N THR A 959 -0.99 0.27 -36.21
CA THR A 959 -0.80 1.70 -36.49
C THR A 959 0.53 1.92 -37.22
N PRO A 960 0.56 1.87 -38.56
CA PRO A 960 1.80 2.07 -39.31
C PRO A 960 2.25 3.54 -39.28
N VAL A 961 3.51 3.78 -39.61
CA VAL A 961 4.08 5.13 -39.75
C VAL A 961 4.31 5.41 -41.24
N SER A 962 3.74 6.50 -41.78
CA SER A 962 3.79 6.78 -43.21
C SER A 962 5.06 7.51 -43.69
N GLN A 963 5.89 8.04 -42.77
CA GLN A 963 7.22 8.62 -43.07
C GLN A 963 8.33 8.14 -42.14
N GLU A 964 9.52 7.83 -42.68
CA GLU A 964 10.74 7.59 -41.90
C GLU A 964 11.20 8.86 -41.16
N ALA A 965 11.74 8.66 -39.95
CA ALA A 965 12.06 9.70 -38.99
C ALA A 965 12.99 10.80 -39.52
N LYS A 966 12.63 12.08 -39.28
CA LYS A 966 13.61 13.17 -39.27
C LYS A 966 14.48 13.06 -38.02
N TYR A 967 15.81 13.14 -38.23
CA TYR A 967 16.90 13.04 -37.25
C TYR A 967 16.57 13.58 -35.83
N LEU A 968 17.01 12.82 -34.81
CA LEU A 968 16.98 13.08 -33.35
C LEU A 968 15.71 12.72 -32.54
N ARG A 969 14.67 12.14 -33.14
CA ARG A 969 13.61 11.45 -32.37
C ARG A 969 13.58 9.96 -32.74
N PRO A 970 13.75 9.04 -31.78
CA PRO A 970 13.55 7.61 -32.07
C PRO A 970 12.10 7.40 -32.54
N PRO A 971 11.87 6.51 -33.52
CA PRO A 971 10.51 6.20 -33.95
C PRO A 971 9.71 5.70 -32.74
N SER A 972 8.57 6.32 -32.49
CA SER A 972 7.60 5.83 -31.51
C SER A 972 7.09 4.49 -32.01
N LYS A 973 7.69 3.37 -31.58
CA LYS A 973 7.09 2.05 -31.71
C LYS A 973 5.76 2.08 -30.96
N GLY A 974 4.65 2.31 -31.66
CA GLY A 974 3.29 2.27 -31.09
C GLY A 974 2.87 3.40 -30.15
N LEU A 975 3.76 4.29 -29.69
CA LEU A 975 3.42 5.32 -28.68
C LEU A 975 2.65 6.55 -29.23
N ALA A 976 2.31 6.58 -30.52
CA ALA A 976 1.60 7.72 -31.12
C ALA A 976 0.08 7.70 -30.85
N TRP A 977 -0.46 6.51 -30.61
CA TRP A 977 -1.83 6.23 -30.20
C TRP A 977 -1.79 5.66 -28.79
N TRP A 978 -2.58 6.18 -27.86
CA TRP A 978 -2.70 5.58 -26.53
C TRP A 978 -3.96 4.72 -26.47
N GLU A 979 -3.90 3.70 -25.63
CA GLU A 979 -5.04 2.86 -25.31
C GLU A 979 -5.94 3.59 -24.31
N ASN A 980 -7.23 3.47 -24.53
CA ASN A 980 -8.23 3.90 -23.57
C ASN A 980 -9.36 2.87 -23.59
N THR A 981 -10.18 2.88 -22.56
CA THR A 981 -11.23 1.89 -22.35
C THR A 981 -12.54 2.59 -22.08
N ASN A 982 -13.62 2.03 -22.58
CA ASN A 982 -14.96 2.56 -22.38
C ASN A 982 -15.95 1.39 -22.51
N PRO A 983 -16.92 1.22 -21.60
CA PRO A 983 -17.95 0.19 -21.72
C PRO A 983 -18.78 0.26 -23.01
N LEU A 984 -18.74 1.40 -23.72
CA LEU A 984 -19.38 1.61 -25.03
C LEU A 984 -18.47 1.30 -26.23
N ALA A 985 -17.20 0.93 -26.03
CA ALA A 985 -16.31 0.49 -27.11
C ALA A 985 -16.63 -0.93 -27.55
N TYR A 986 -16.19 -1.32 -28.74
CA TYR A 986 -16.35 -2.69 -29.21
C TYR A 986 -15.24 -3.57 -28.64
N GLY A 987 -15.53 -4.86 -28.46
CA GLY A 987 -14.55 -5.82 -28.02
C GLY A 987 -15.20 -7.13 -27.58
N LYS A 988 -14.46 -8.24 -27.70
CA LYS A 988 -14.99 -9.54 -27.28
C LYS A 988 -15.12 -9.64 -25.75
N TYR A 989 -14.04 -9.33 -25.03
CA TYR A 989 -14.00 -9.30 -23.56
C TYR A 989 -13.34 -8.04 -23.00
N TYR A 990 -12.62 -7.27 -23.81
CA TYR A 990 -12.05 -5.99 -23.43
C TYR A 990 -12.56 -4.90 -24.35
N PHE A 991 -13.24 -3.91 -23.77
CA PHE A 991 -13.83 -2.79 -24.51
C PHE A 991 -12.81 -1.64 -24.56
N GLY A 992 -11.73 -1.90 -25.30
CA GLY A 992 -10.64 -0.96 -25.56
C GLY A 992 -10.86 -0.19 -26.86
N PHE A 993 -10.14 0.91 -27.00
CA PHE A 993 -9.95 1.58 -28.29
C PHE A 993 -8.63 2.35 -28.29
N ARG A 994 -8.12 2.64 -29.49
CA ARG A 994 -6.98 3.54 -29.67
C ARG A 994 -7.46 4.95 -29.89
N ILE A 995 -6.82 5.90 -29.20
CA ILE A 995 -7.11 7.32 -29.33
C ILE A 995 -5.82 8.12 -29.53
N LYS A 996 -5.94 9.16 -30.35
CA LYS A 996 -4.82 10.03 -30.72
C LYS A 996 -5.30 11.46 -30.92
N SER A 997 -4.45 12.43 -30.58
CA SER A 997 -4.67 13.84 -30.95
C SER A 997 -4.45 14.01 -32.46
N GLY A 998 -5.36 14.71 -33.13
CA GLY A 998 -5.27 15.03 -34.55
C GLY A 998 -3.93 15.66 -34.92
N GLY A 999 -3.43 15.27 -36.09
CA GLY A 999 -2.11 15.56 -36.60
C GLY A 999 -2.10 15.79 -38.11
N SER A 1000 -0.99 15.42 -38.75
CA SER A 1000 -0.71 15.66 -40.18
C SER A 1000 -1.16 14.53 -41.11
N GLY A 1001 -1.59 13.38 -40.59
CA GLY A 1001 -1.85 12.18 -41.39
C GLY A 1001 -0.68 11.17 -41.40
N ASP A 1002 0.36 11.40 -40.58
CA ASP A 1002 1.59 10.60 -40.58
C ASP A 1002 1.47 9.27 -39.81
N TYR A 1003 0.42 9.11 -39.00
CA TYR A 1003 0.22 7.97 -38.11
C TYR A 1003 -1.20 7.41 -38.23
N PRO A 1004 -1.56 6.81 -39.38
CA PRO A 1004 -2.88 6.23 -39.54
C PRO A 1004 -3.09 4.98 -38.66
N ALA A 1005 -4.35 4.64 -38.43
CA ALA A 1005 -4.76 3.35 -37.87
C ALA A 1005 -5.30 2.46 -39.00
N ARG A 1006 -4.88 1.20 -39.06
CA ARG A 1006 -5.15 0.32 -40.20
C ARG A 1006 -5.74 -1.02 -39.73
N TRP A 1007 -6.85 -1.42 -40.36
CA TRP A 1007 -7.49 -2.73 -40.24
C TRP A 1007 -7.25 -3.52 -41.53
N GLU A 1008 -6.72 -4.73 -41.42
CA GLU A 1008 -6.42 -5.63 -42.53
C GLU A 1008 -6.93 -7.05 -42.23
N ALA A 1009 -7.83 -7.56 -43.07
CA ALA A 1009 -8.40 -8.90 -42.91
C ALA A 1009 -8.75 -9.55 -44.27
N ASN A 1010 -8.76 -10.88 -44.31
CA ASN A 1010 -9.26 -11.62 -45.49
C ASN A 1010 -10.74 -11.97 -45.29
N VAL A 1011 -11.58 -11.59 -46.26
CA VAL A 1011 -13.01 -11.89 -46.20
C VAL A 1011 -13.27 -13.40 -46.38
N PRO A 1012 -14.24 -14.00 -45.67
CA PRO A 1012 -14.48 -15.45 -45.70
C PRO A 1012 -14.97 -15.94 -47.07
N ARG A 1013 -15.66 -15.08 -47.84
CA ARG A 1013 -16.16 -15.34 -49.21
C ARG A 1013 -16.02 -14.07 -50.06
N SER A 1014 -15.77 -14.22 -51.36
CA SER A 1014 -15.83 -13.09 -52.30
C SER A 1014 -17.28 -12.63 -52.48
N GLY A 1015 -17.54 -11.33 -52.46
CA GLY A 1015 -18.88 -10.77 -52.54
C GLY A 1015 -18.95 -9.31 -52.11
N ASP A 1016 -20.17 -8.77 -52.07
CA ASP A 1016 -20.45 -7.41 -51.62
C ASP A 1016 -20.66 -7.39 -50.10
N TYR A 1017 -19.92 -6.52 -49.41
CA TYR A 1017 -20.06 -6.35 -47.97
C TYR A 1017 -20.50 -4.92 -47.64
N ASP A 1018 -21.48 -4.80 -46.75
CA ASP A 1018 -21.82 -3.55 -46.11
C ASP A 1018 -20.84 -3.31 -44.95
N LEU A 1019 -20.06 -2.22 -45.05
CA LEU A 1019 -19.08 -1.84 -44.05
C LEU A 1019 -19.66 -0.85 -43.05
N SER A 1020 -19.33 -1.03 -41.77
CA SER A 1020 -19.64 -0.08 -40.71
C SER A 1020 -18.44 0.15 -39.80
N PHE A 1021 -18.26 1.38 -39.32
CA PHE A 1021 -17.23 1.78 -38.37
C PHE A 1021 -17.87 2.02 -36.99
N HIS A 1022 -17.30 1.45 -35.94
CA HIS A 1022 -17.78 1.64 -34.58
C HIS A 1022 -17.14 2.88 -33.95
N LEU A 1023 -17.97 3.74 -33.35
CA LEU A 1023 -17.49 4.95 -32.68
C LEU A 1023 -18.11 5.08 -31.28
N PRO A 1024 -17.33 4.87 -30.20
CA PRO A 1024 -17.85 4.92 -28.84
C PRO A 1024 -18.11 6.37 -28.39
N MET A 1025 -19.32 6.86 -28.62
CA MET A 1025 -19.74 8.19 -28.16
C MET A 1025 -20.13 8.17 -26.68
N SER A 1026 -19.60 9.10 -25.90
CA SER A 1026 -19.92 9.24 -24.47
C SER A 1026 -19.83 10.70 -24.04
N ASN A 1027 -20.34 11.05 -22.86
CA ASN A 1027 -20.29 12.44 -22.38
C ASN A 1027 -18.93 12.84 -21.75
N ASN A 1028 -17.86 12.09 -22.07
CA ASN A 1028 -16.53 12.25 -21.50
C ASN A 1028 -15.72 13.37 -22.18
N TRP A 1029 -14.66 13.84 -21.50
CA TRP A 1029 -13.86 14.99 -21.92
C TRP A 1029 -13.24 14.86 -23.32
N TRP A 1030 -12.81 13.65 -23.70
CA TRP A 1030 -12.22 13.38 -25.02
C TRP A 1030 -13.29 13.36 -26.12
N SER A 1031 -14.50 12.85 -25.83
CA SER A 1031 -15.61 12.85 -26.80
C SER A 1031 -16.11 14.27 -27.09
N ARG A 1032 -16.10 15.16 -26.09
CA ARG A 1032 -16.36 16.61 -26.29
C ARG A 1032 -15.33 17.31 -27.17
N ASN A 1033 -14.11 16.78 -27.23
CA ASN A 1033 -12.99 17.31 -28.03
C ASN A 1033 -12.65 16.41 -29.24
N MET A 1034 -13.56 15.54 -29.64
CA MET A 1034 -13.40 14.62 -30.77
C MET A 1034 -13.32 15.38 -32.10
N SER A 1035 -12.62 14.83 -33.08
CA SER A 1035 -12.60 15.36 -34.44
C SER A 1035 -14.02 15.43 -35.01
N ARG A 1036 -14.34 16.52 -35.71
CA ARG A 1036 -15.65 16.70 -36.36
C ARG A 1036 -15.81 15.87 -37.64
N THR A 1037 -14.69 15.37 -38.18
CA THR A 1037 -14.66 14.57 -39.40
C THR A 1037 -13.59 13.49 -39.29
N PHE A 1038 -13.96 12.24 -39.60
CA PHE A 1038 -13.07 11.09 -39.66
C PHE A 1038 -12.82 10.75 -41.12
N GLN A 1039 -11.56 10.73 -41.55
CA GLN A 1039 -11.18 10.43 -42.94
C GLN A 1039 -10.71 8.98 -43.02
N LEU A 1040 -11.50 8.11 -43.65
CA LEU A 1040 -11.16 6.70 -43.87
C LEU A 1040 -10.88 6.43 -45.35
N THR A 1041 -9.97 5.51 -45.63
CA THR A 1041 -9.71 4.97 -46.98
C THR A 1041 -9.99 3.48 -46.99
N VAL A 1042 -10.96 3.05 -47.81
CA VAL A 1042 -11.31 1.65 -48.02
C VAL A 1042 -10.63 1.16 -49.30
N THR A 1043 -9.82 0.11 -49.20
CA THR A 1043 -9.21 -0.57 -50.35
C THR A 1043 -10.00 -1.84 -50.63
N SER A 1044 -10.80 -1.84 -51.69
CA SER A 1044 -11.62 -2.96 -52.15
C SER A 1044 -11.10 -3.52 -53.47
N ALA A 1045 -11.78 -4.53 -54.04
CA ALA A 1045 -11.44 -5.06 -55.36
C ALA A 1045 -11.57 -4.02 -56.50
N GLU A 1046 -12.30 -2.93 -56.26
CA GLU A 1046 -12.58 -1.86 -57.21
C GLU A 1046 -11.55 -0.70 -57.13
N GLY A 1047 -10.67 -0.71 -56.13
CA GLY A 1047 -9.67 0.33 -55.90
C GLY A 1047 -9.74 0.97 -54.51
N LYS A 1048 -9.14 2.15 -54.36
CA LYS A 1048 -9.10 2.92 -53.11
C LYS A 1048 -10.19 4.00 -53.11
N ASN A 1049 -11.11 3.92 -52.16
CA ASN A 1049 -12.21 4.87 -51.97
C ASN A 1049 -12.02 5.65 -50.67
N ARG A 1050 -12.14 6.98 -50.73
CA ARG A 1050 -12.07 7.85 -49.53
C ARG A 1050 -13.47 8.12 -49.00
N VAL A 1051 -13.66 7.96 -47.69
CA VAL A 1051 -14.92 8.16 -46.97
C VAL A 1051 -14.69 9.18 -45.87
N ASN A 1052 -15.50 10.24 -45.86
CA ASN A 1052 -15.52 11.23 -44.78
C ASN A 1052 -16.74 10.96 -43.90
N LEU A 1053 -16.51 10.45 -42.69
CA LEU A 1053 -17.55 10.23 -41.70
C LEU A 1053 -17.68 11.43 -40.77
N GLN A 1054 -18.92 11.85 -40.51
CA GLN A 1054 -19.23 12.77 -39.43
C GLN A 1054 -19.69 11.97 -38.21
N PRO A 1055 -19.19 12.27 -37.00
CA PRO A 1055 -19.67 11.64 -35.78
C PRO A 1055 -21.16 11.90 -35.59
N GLN A 1056 -21.97 10.84 -35.46
CA GLN A 1056 -23.40 10.91 -35.13
C GLN A 1056 -23.74 9.85 -34.06
N GLU A 1057 -24.62 10.17 -33.11
CA GLU A 1057 -25.10 9.19 -32.13
C GLU A 1057 -26.09 8.23 -32.80
N THR A 1058 -25.72 6.94 -32.88
CA THR A 1058 -26.60 5.85 -33.31
C THR A 1058 -26.94 4.95 -32.12
N ALA A 1059 -28.07 4.23 -32.19
CA ALA A 1059 -28.53 3.37 -31.10
C ALA A 1059 -27.55 2.21 -30.77
N ASP A 1060 -26.77 1.78 -31.76
CA ASP A 1060 -25.85 0.64 -31.69
C ASP A 1060 -24.37 1.03 -31.86
N GLY A 1061 -24.04 2.32 -32.01
CA GLY A 1061 -22.67 2.82 -32.14
C GLY A 1061 -22.03 2.63 -33.52
N TRP A 1062 -22.75 2.04 -34.49
CA TRP A 1062 -22.22 1.75 -35.83
C TRP A 1062 -22.57 2.85 -36.83
N LEU A 1063 -21.57 3.32 -37.58
CA LEU A 1063 -21.70 4.28 -38.67
C LEU A 1063 -21.40 3.60 -40.01
N SER A 1064 -22.31 3.69 -40.98
CA SER A 1064 -22.12 3.05 -42.29
C SER A 1064 -20.99 3.73 -43.08
N LEU A 1065 -20.05 2.93 -43.60
CA LEU A 1065 -18.99 3.35 -44.52
C LEU A 1065 -19.43 3.22 -45.99
N GLY A 1066 -20.41 2.36 -46.27
CA GLY A 1066 -20.89 2.02 -47.61
C GLY A 1066 -20.69 0.55 -47.97
N ARG A 1067 -21.13 0.19 -49.18
CA ARG A 1067 -21.04 -1.16 -49.73
C ARG A 1067 -19.81 -1.29 -50.63
N TYR A 1068 -19.05 -2.35 -50.46
CA TYR A 1068 -17.83 -2.59 -51.24
C TYR A 1068 -17.64 -4.07 -51.60
N HIS A 1069 -17.13 -4.31 -52.81
CA HIS A 1069 -16.82 -5.66 -53.28
C HIS A 1069 -15.44 -6.13 -52.83
N PHE A 1070 -15.35 -7.27 -52.16
CA PHE A 1070 -14.11 -7.88 -51.70
C PHE A 1070 -13.88 -9.27 -52.30
N LYS A 1071 -12.61 -9.64 -52.51
CA LYS A 1071 -12.20 -10.98 -52.95
C LYS A 1071 -11.56 -11.73 -51.79
N LYS A 1072 -11.90 -13.01 -51.63
CA LYS A 1072 -11.35 -13.89 -50.57
C LYS A 1072 -9.82 -13.93 -50.54
N ASP A 1073 -9.18 -13.91 -51.71
CA ASP A 1073 -7.72 -14.06 -51.86
C ASP A 1073 -6.98 -12.71 -51.86
N SER A 1074 -7.63 -11.63 -51.42
CA SER A 1074 -7.03 -10.29 -51.34
C SER A 1074 -7.40 -9.61 -50.02
N PRO A 1075 -6.45 -8.93 -49.35
CA PRO A 1075 -6.73 -8.31 -48.06
C PRO A 1075 -7.71 -7.14 -48.22
N ALA A 1076 -8.78 -7.14 -47.43
CA ALA A 1076 -9.65 -5.99 -47.23
C ALA A 1076 -8.96 -5.03 -46.26
N ILE A 1077 -8.68 -3.81 -46.72
CA ILE A 1077 -7.92 -2.82 -45.94
C ILE A 1077 -8.77 -1.58 -45.70
N ILE A 1078 -8.91 -1.18 -44.44
CA ILE A 1078 -9.44 0.13 -44.04
C ILE A 1078 -8.35 0.90 -43.31
N GLU A 1079 -8.12 2.15 -43.70
CA GLU A 1079 -7.14 3.03 -43.08
C GLU A 1079 -7.81 4.32 -42.61
N LEU A 1080 -7.73 4.61 -41.31
CA LEU A 1080 -8.19 5.85 -40.69
C LEU A 1080 -7.02 6.83 -40.55
N SER A 1081 -7.17 8.03 -41.11
CA SER A 1081 -6.17 9.08 -41.01
C SER A 1081 -6.25 9.81 -39.67
N ASP A 1082 -5.08 10.15 -39.11
CA ASP A 1082 -4.99 11.08 -37.98
C ASP A 1082 -5.01 12.55 -38.40
N ALA A 1083 -5.17 12.87 -39.69
CA ALA A 1083 -5.16 14.24 -40.21
C ALA A 1083 -6.35 15.08 -39.68
N GLY A 1084 -6.06 16.19 -38.98
CA GLY A 1084 -7.09 17.13 -38.52
C GLY A 1084 -6.88 17.66 -37.11
N ASN A 1085 -7.94 18.21 -36.52
CA ASN A 1085 -7.97 18.77 -35.16
C ASN A 1085 -8.94 17.98 -34.27
N GLY A 1086 -8.64 17.87 -32.98
CA GLY A 1086 -9.44 17.09 -32.02
C GLY A 1086 -8.96 15.64 -31.92
N PHE A 1087 -9.62 14.80 -31.11
CA PHE A 1087 -9.24 13.41 -30.95
C PHE A 1087 -9.80 12.53 -32.07
N VAL A 1088 -8.94 11.66 -32.63
CA VAL A 1088 -9.30 10.59 -33.55
C VAL A 1088 -9.31 9.28 -32.77
N ILE A 1089 -10.32 8.45 -33.02
CA ILE A 1089 -10.56 7.17 -32.33
C ILE A 1089 -10.56 6.04 -33.36
N ALA A 1090 -9.86 4.96 -33.04
CA ALA A 1090 -9.87 3.71 -33.76
C ALA A 1090 -10.33 2.60 -32.81
N ASP A 1091 -11.52 2.06 -33.07
CA ASP A 1091 -12.17 1.02 -32.27
C ASP A 1091 -12.33 -0.24 -33.16
N ALA A 1092 -13.45 -0.37 -33.90
CA ALA A 1092 -13.71 -1.56 -34.71
C ALA A 1092 -14.35 -1.26 -36.08
N VAL A 1093 -14.18 -2.19 -37.01
CA VAL A 1093 -14.87 -2.21 -38.32
C VAL A 1093 -15.69 -3.49 -38.45
N ARG A 1094 -16.92 -3.41 -38.95
CA ARG A 1094 -17.82 -4.53 -39.22
C ARG A 1094 -17.99 -4.73 -40.72
N TRP A 1095 -17.92 -6.00 -41.14
CA TRP A 1095 -18.20 -6.45 -42.50
C TRP A 1095 -19.41 -7.36 -42.48
N GLU A 1096 -20.48 -6.99 -43.16
CA GLU A 1096 -21.70 -7.79 -43.28
C GLU A 1096 -21.90 -8.19 -44.74
N LEU A 1097 -21.85 -9.50 -45.05
CA LEU A 1097 -22.08 -9.98 -46.41
C LEU A 1097 -23.53 -9.71 -46.81
N VAL A 1098 -23.70 -9.09 -47.97
CA VAL A 1098 -24.99 -8.88 -48.59
C VAL A 1098 -25.26 -10.08 -49.49
N GLU A 1099 -26.28 -10.88 -49.15
CA GLU A 1099 -26.75 -11.99 -50.00
C GLU A 1099 -27.55 -11.51 -51.21
#